data_AF-A0A8C4W7W6-F1
#
_entry.id   AF-A0A8C4W7W6-F1
#
_cell.length_a   1.000
_cell.length_b   1.000
_cell.length_c   1.000
_cell.angle_alpha   90.00
_cell.angle_beta   90.00
_cell.angle_gamma   90.00
#
_symmetry.space_group_name_H-M   'P 1'
#
loop_
_entity.id
_entity.type
_entity.pdbx_description
1 polymer ?
#
loop_
_entity_poly.entity_id
_entity_poly.type
_entity_poly.pdbx_seq_one_letter_code
_entity_poly.pdbx_strand_id
1 'polypeptide(L)'
;MVPWLWALLMAAGTGALEPGFQACKRALNVSVLEVLPGGGWDNLRNVEVGRVMSLNYSQCRTTEDGEYLLPDEVEVVPLRESRVEVNAELIENWLSYTDAFALSINAEVSFLGVLNGKFSSGCQETKTHNVYDQTVTTRVQVRHHIYSVKAQPAFTLHPSFRHELLAIGNQLENNQSQTAAYLAELLVLNYGTHVLTRLEAGASLIQEDQVKLTFLQDKVAEKASITASASATFFGKVNVGIGAAAQVQDELTKSYLENTVDSRIESRGSVPFYPGITLQKWQEGIPNHLVAIGKAGLPLPFFISPEALPELPAPTAKRVAAVVDKAIHLYYAINTHPGCVKADASNFNFQANVDDGSCLGASTNFTFGGVFQKCRGVSGLDGEEMCQPYRTQNPLTGGFSCPAGFTPIPLHSEDRTASKPQAECHEQCHSCWLFFSCCHKECGVRYYSTTVRFTAHWCAATGPVPQGSGFLFGGLYSAGEENPLTGAHTCPPYFYPLSLFDGLKVCVSDDYEMGTRFGLPFGGFFSCQAGNPLAGPLKGQSPGLLQDFFYQDSDTAYPMKCPQGYSQHKAYLSDGCQILYCLQAGSLFAQQLAPIKLPPFLRQPSPNASMSETILVLGEGSQAWVKLQGSGHWRSANVTDEREMAQLFQAQSSAGPTGGAVAGISVAVTLVLAAAIAGAIYGTWRYKNRGYQEVQSPSCLVEEQGSYGSTTMSLGTSSA
;
A
#
# COMPACT_ATOMS: atom_id res chain seq x y z
N MET A 1 58.98 35.66 -26.77
CA MET A 1 57.76 36.48 -26.60
C MET A 1 56.56 35.56 -26.63
N VAL A 2 55.86 35.48 -25.50
CA VAL A 2 54.48 35.02 -25.25
C VAL A 2 54.07 33.64 -25.80
N PRO A 3 53.89 32.65 -24.90
CA PRO A 3 52.53 32.16 -24.68
C PRO A 3 52.27 31.92 -23.18
N TRP A 4 52.37 32.98 -22.36
CA TRP A 4 51.88 32.97 -20.96
C TRP A 4 50.43 33.49 -20.85
N LEU A 5 49.74 33.66 -21.98
CA LEU A 5 48.35 34.13 -22.04
C LEU A 5 47.31 33.01 -22.23
N TRP A 6 47.73 31.78 -22.52
CA TRP A 6 46.80 30.65 -22.71
C TRP A 6 46.51 29.88 -21.42
N ALA A 7 47.36 29.98 -20.39
CA ALA A 7 47.13 29.32 -19.10
C ALA A 7 46.13 30.07 -18.20
N LEU A 8 45.91 31.37 -18.44
CA LEU A 8 44.96 32.20 -17.68
C LEU A 8 43.54 32.23 -18.27
N LEU A 9 43.36 31.75 -19.51
CA LEU A 9 42.04 31.64 -20.15
C LEU A 9 41.40 30.24 -20.00
N MET A 10 42.15 29.23 -19.54
CA MET A 10 41.61 27.89 -19.23
C MET A 10 41.17 27.73 -17.77
N ALA A 11 41.34 28.77 -16.94
CA ALA A 11 40.84 28.83 -15.56
C ALA A 11 39.54 29.67 -15.44
N ALA A 12 38.91 30.04 -16.56
CA ALA A 12 37.61 30.71 -16.62
C ALA A 12 36.49 29.76 -17.11
N GLY A 13 36.67 28.47 -16.89
CA GLY A 13 35.73 27.41 -17.28
C GLY A 13 35.33 26.48 -16.13
N THR A 14 35.62 26.83 -14.87
CA THR A 14 34.90 26.22 -13.76
C THR A 14 33.50 26.84 -13.78
N GLY A 15 32.55 26.15 -14.43
CA GLY A 15 31.15 26.36 -14.09
C GLY A 15 31.08 26.35 -12.57
N ALA A 16 30.67 27.48 -11.99
CA ALA A 16 30.53 27.59 -10.54
C ALA A 16 29.71 26.37 -10.10
N LEU A 17 30.30 25.50 -9.27
CA LEU A 17 29.54 24.44 -8.64
C LEU A 17 28.37 25.17 -7.96
N GLU A 18 27.15 24.90 -8.42
CA GLU A 18 25.98 25.49 -7.81
C GLU A 18 26.07 25.26 -6.29
N PRO A 19 25.92 26.31 -5.47
CA PRO A 19 26.12 26.19 -4.04
C PRO A 19 25.06 25.23 -3.49
N GLY A 20 25.49 24.06 -3.02
CA GLY A 20 24.61 23.13 -2.33
C GLY A 20 24.11 23.72 -1.00
N PHE A 21 23.10 23.09 -0.39
CA PHE A 21 22.47 23.53 0.87
C PHE A 21 23.45 24.03 1.95
N GLN A 22 24.53 23.28 2.22
CA GLN A 22 25.53 23.66 3.23
C GLN A 22 26.34 24.91 2.84
N ALA A 23 26.56 25.13 1.55
CA ALA A 23 27.24 26.33 1.07
C ALA A 23 26.34 27.56 1.28
N CYS A 24 25.06 27.49 0.91
CA CYS A 24 24.10 28.58 1.13
C CYS A 24 23.92 28.90 2.62
N LYS A 25 23.75 27.88 3.46
CA LYS A 25 23.61 28.05 4.91
C LYS A 25 24.81 28.78 5.52
N ARG A 26 26.04 28.40 5.14
CA ARG A 26 27.26 29.05 5.64
C ARG A 26 27.44 30.47 5.11
N ALA A 27 27.08 30.71 3.84
CA ALA A 27 27.25 32.01 3.21
C ALA A 27 26.30 33.07 3.78
N LEU A 28 25.06 32.68 4.07
CA LEU A 28 24.02 33.61 4.53
C LEU A 28 23.96 33.73 6.05
N ASN A 29 24.43 32.74 6.79
CA ASN A 29 24.37 32.69 8.26
C ASN A 29 22.93 32.89 8.81
N VAL A 30 21.94 32.30 8.13
CA VAL A 30 20.52 32.33 8.50
C VAL A 30 20.03 30.95 8.94
N SER A 31 18.93 30.92 9.67
CA SER A 31 18.22 29.68 10.01
C SER A 31 17.63 29.03 8.77
N VAL A 32 17.23 27.76 8.85
CA VAL A 32 16.54 27.06 7.75
C VAL A 32 15.08 26.93 8.12
N LEU A 33 14.17 27.22 7.19
CA LEU A 33 12.76 26.99 7.45
C LEU A 33 12.49 25.48 7.44
N GLU A 34 12.11 24.93 8.59
CA GLU A 34 11.86 23.49 8.75
C GLU A 34 10.48 23.07 8.23
N VAL A 35 9.54 24.03 8.15
CA VAL A 35 8.18 23.82 7.65
C VAL A 35 8.16 23.92 6.13
N LEU A 36 8.31 22.78 5.45
CA LEU A 36 8.43 22.72 3.99
C LEU A 36 7.32 21.87 3.36
N PRO A 37 6.68 22.34 2.27
CA PRO A 37 5.66 21.58 1.56
C PRO A 37 6.29 20.43 0.74
N GLY A 38 5.43 19.65 0.10
CA GLY A 38 5.81 18.58 -0.82
C GLY A 38 6.07 17.23 -0.14
N GLY A 39 5.79 17.13 1.16
CA GLY A 39 5.66 15.86 1.87
C GLY A 39 4.38 15.13 1.47
N GLY A 40 4.43 13.80 1.43
CA GLY A 40 3.27 12.95 1.29
C GLY A 40 2.43 12.94 2.57
N TRP A 41 1.13 12.67 2.45
CA TRP A 41 0.18 12.71 3.56
C TRP A 41 -0.83 11.58 3.50
N ASP A 42 -0.93 10.83 4.60
CA ASP A 42 -1.99 9.86 4.82
C ASP A 42 -3.17 10.55 5.52
N ASN A 43 -4.23 10.80 4.74
CA ASN A 43 -5.38 11.58 5.19
C ASN A 43 -6.33 10.79 6.10
N LEU A 44 -6.22 9.46 6.18
CA LEU A 44 -7.02 8.66 7.13
C LEU A 44 -6.45 8.75 8.55
N ARG A 45 -5.12 8.73 8.66
CA ARG A 45 -4.38 8.78 9.94
C ARG A 45 -3.96 10.17 10.39
N ASN A 46 -3.97 11.15 9.49
CA ASN A 46 -3.36 12.47 9.67
C ASN A 46 -1.85 12.40 9.95
N VAL A 47 -1.09 11.64 9.14
CA VAL A 47 0.37 11.52 9.29
C VAL A 47 1.10 11.91 8.02
N GLU A 48 2.23 12.60 8.19
CA GLU A 48 3.15 12.88 7.09
C GLU A 48 3.98 11.62 6.79
N VAL A 49 4.20 11.38 5.51
CA VAL A 49 4.91 10.23 4.97
C VAL A 49 5.90 10.72 3.89
N GLY A 50 6.46 9.81 3.09
CA GLY A 50 7.58 10.06 2.18
C GLY A 50 7.49 11.35 1.35
N ARG A 51 8.66 11.86 0.94
CA ARG A 51 8.78 13.14 0.24
C ARG A 51 8.48 13.00 -1.26
N VAL A 52 7.54 13.80 -1.76
CA VAL A 52 7.09 13.79 -3.17
C VAL A 52 7.75 14.90 -3.99
N MET A 53 7.99 16.06 -3.40
CA MET A 53 8.68 17.20 -4.04
C MET A 53 10.18 17.20 -3.73
N SER A 54 11.00 17.51 -4.73
CA SER A 54 12.44 17.73 -4.56
C SER A 54 12.73 19.07 -3.86
N LEU A 55 13.77 19.11 -3.04
CA LEU A 55 14.24 20.34 -2.40
C LEU A 55 15.61 20.72 -2.96
N ASN A 56 15.63 21.71 -3.85
CA ASN A 56 16.87 22.34 -4.31
C ASN A 56 17.10 23.67 -3.58
N TYR A 57 18.35 24.03 -3.37
CA TYR A 57 18.77 25.26 -2.69
C TYR A 57 19.82 26.03 -3.51
N SER A 58 19.95 25.78 -4.81
CA SER A 58 21.07 26.30 -5.61
C SER A 58 21.04 27.82 -5.76
N GLN A 59 19.89 28.45 -5.56
CA GLN A 59 19.75 29.91 -5.63
C GLN A 59 19.93 30.60 -4.28
N CYS A 60 20.19 29.85 -3.20
CA CYS A 60 20.34 30.36 -1.83
C CYS A 60 19.23 31.38 -1.44
N ARG A 61 17.97 31.11 -1.79
CA ARG A 61 16.86 32.03 -1.52
C ARG A 61 16.58 32.13 -0.02
N THR A 62 16.12 33.30 0.42
CA THR A 62 15.64 33.52 1.79
C THR A 62 14.21 33.99 1.80
N THR A 63 13.58 33.99 2.97
CA THR A 63 12.38 34.80 3.22
C THR A 63 12.68 36.28 2.96
N GLU A 64 11.65 37.06 2.66
CA GLU A 64 11.80 38.50 2.37
C GLU A 64 12.36 39.30 3.56
N ASP A 65 12.12 38.83 4.78
CA ASP A 65 12.71 39.39 6.00
C ASP A 65 14.11 38.88 6.32
N GLY A 66 14.65 37.95 5.53
CA GLY A 66 16.02 37.46 5.65
C GLY A 66 16.28 36.52 6.82
N GLU A 67 15.23 36.03 7.49
CA GLU A 67 15.34 35.18 8.68
C GLU A 67 15.62 33.71 8.36
N TYR A 68 15.07 33.19 7.25
CA TYR A 68 15.16 31.77 6.91
C TYR A 68 15.60 31.52 5.47
N LEU A 69 16.46 30.50 5.29
CA LEU A 69 16.80 29.91 4.00
C LEU A 69 15.63 29.05 3.47
N LEU A 70 15.36 29.18 2.18
CA LEU A 70 14.26 28.52 1.47
C LEU A 70 14.75 27.69 0.28
N PRO A 71 14.08 26.57 -0.04
CA PRO A 71 14.26 25.90 -1.31
C PRO A 71 13.83 26.76 -2.51
N ASP A 72 14.42 26.50 -3.67
CA ASP A 72 14.23 27.29 -4.89
C ASP A 72 12.78 27.30 -5.39
N GLU A 73 12.08 26.16 -5.26
CA GLU A 73 10.70 25.96 -5.73
C GLU A 73 9.64 26.20 -4.63
N VAL A 74 10.02 26.86 -3.52
CA VAL A 74 9.11 27.21 -2.42
C VAL A 74 8.84 28.70 -2.40
N GLU A 75 7.59 29.05 -2.13
CA GLU A 75 7.13 30.44 -1.93
C GLU A 75 6.65 30.61 -0.49
N VAL A 76 6.99 31.75 0.11
CA VAL A 76 6.62 32.08 1.49
C VAL A 76 5.91 33.43 1.50
N VAL A 77 4.74 33.48 2.16
CA VAL A 77 3.99 34.70 2.40
C VAL A 77 4.04 35.02 3.90
N PRO A 78 4.62 36.16 4.32
CA PRO A 78 4.60 36.58 5.72
C PRO A 78 3.20 37.07 6.10
N LEU A 79 2.59 36.43 7.10
CA LEU A 79 1.28 36.80 7.62
C LEU A 79 1.38 37.48 8.99
N ARG A 80 2.20 36.92 9.89
CA ARG A 80 2.41 37.43 11.26
C ARG A 80 1.10 37.61 12.03
N GLU A 81 0.17 36.66 11.88
CA GLU A 81 -1.12 36.65 12.55
C GLU A 81 -1.04 35.97 13.93
N SER A 82 -1.72 36.56 14.91
CA SER A 82 -1.91 36.00 16.25
C SER A 82 -3.39 35.89 16.55
N ARG A 83 -3.88 34.67 16.79
CA ARG A 83 -5.28 34.40 17.16
C ARG A 83 -5.31 33.74 18.53
N VAL A 84 -6.09 34.33 19.42
CA VAL A 84 -6.31 33.84 20.79
C VAL A 84 -7.80 33.62 20.93
N GLU A 85 -8.22 32.36 21.04
CA GLU A 85 -9.63 32.05 21.26
C GLU A 85 -9.96 32.24 22.74
N VAL A 86 -10.89 33.17 23.01
CA VAL A 86 -11.33 33.48 24.37
C VAL A 86 -12.45 32.56 24.85
N ASN A 87 -13.13 31.87 23.94
CA ASN A 87 -14.17 30.88 24.23
C ASN A 87 -13.78 29.54 23.60
N ALA A 88 -14.03 28.45 24.31
CA ALA A 88 -13.81 27.11 23.78
C ALA A 88 -14.79 26.76 22.64
N GLU A 89 -14.31 26.00 21.66
CA GLU A 89 -15.14 25.23 20.74
C GLU A 89 -15.79 24.05 21.48
N LEU A 90 -17.06 23.77 21.19
CA LEU A 90 -17.79 22.62 21.72
C LEU A 90 -18.03 21.58 20.62
N ILE A 91 -17.43 20.41 20.76
CA ILE A 91 -17.57 19.28 19.82
C ILE A 91 -18.42 18.21 20.50
N GLU A 92 -19.70 18.17 20.15
CA GLU A 92 -20.69 17.30 20.79
C GLU A 92 -20.65 15.84 20.28
N ASN A 93 -20.00 15.60 19.14
CA ASN A 93 -19.98 14.28 18.51
C ASN A 93 -18.62 13.99 17.83
N TRP A 94 -18.06 12.81 18.07
CA TRP A 94 -16.86 12.30 17.42
C TRP A 94 -16.98 12.22 15.87
N LEU A 95 -18.19 12.11 15.32
CA LEU A 95 -18.44 12.17 13.88
C LEU A 95 -18.07 13.54 13.29
N SER A 96 -18.30 14.62 14.02
CA SER A 96 -17.90 15.98 13.62
C SER A 96 -16.49 16.37 14.07
N TYR A 97 -15.81 15.51 14.85
CA TYR A 97 -14.45 15.79 15.28
C TYR A 97 -13.51 15.91 14.08
N THR A 98 -12.76 17.01 14.07
CA THR A 98 -11.69 17.31 13.13
C THR A 98 -10.42 17.65 13.90
N ASP A 99 -9.29 17.17 13.41
CA ASP A 99 -7.97 17.49 13.95
C ASP A 99 -7.61 18.96 13.69
N ALA A 100 -7.22 19.69 14.74
CA ALA A 100 -6.93 21.12 14.67
C ALA A 100 -5.76 21.47 13.73
N PHE A 101 -4.87 20.52 13.42
CA PHE A 101 -3.69 20.71 12.58
C PHE A 101 -3.82 20.17 11.16
N ALA A 102 -4.92 19.47 10.87
CA ALA A 102 -5.24 18.88 9.57
C ALA A 102 -6.63 19.28 9.03
N LEU A 103 -7.30 20.25 9.67
CA LEU A 103 -8.65 20.69 9.30
C LEU A 103 -8.82 20.95 7.79
N SER A 104 -7.90 21.72 7.18
CA SER A 104 -8.03 22.11 5.77
C SER A 104 -7.81 20.95 4.79
N ILE A 105 -6.90 20.02 5.07
CA ILE A 105 -6.65 18.85 4.20
C ILE A 105 -7.73 17.77 4.39
N ASN A 106 -8.34 17.68 5.57
CA ASN A 106 -9.44 16.75 5.82
C ASN A 106 -10.76 17.24 5.20
N ALA A 107 -10.93 18.56 5.06
CA ALA A 107 -12.09 19.18 4.41
C ALA A 107 -11.98 19.22 2.86
N GLU A 108 -10.84 18.82 2.30
CA GLU A 108 -10.68 18.72 0.85
C GLU A 108 -11.62 17.66 0.27
N VAL A 109 -12.22 17.96 -0.89
CA VAL A 109 -13.26 17.14 -1.50
C VAL A 109 -12.63 16.10 -2.43
N SER A 110 -12.02 15.08 -1.84
CA SER A 110 -11.53 13.90 -2.55
C SER A 110 -11.93 12.60 -1.87
N PHE A 111 -11.96 11.52 -2.65
CA PHE A 111 -12.29 10.18 -2.21
C PHE A 111 -13.57 10.16 -1.35
N LEU A 112 -13.56 9.47 -0.21
CA LEU A 112 -14.65 9.48 0.76
C LEU A 112 -14.31 10.38 1.95
N GLY A 113 -14.57 11.68 1.82
CA GLY A 113 -14.14 12.72 2.77
C GLY A 113 -14.61 12.51 4.22
N VAL A 114 -15.73 11.83 4.46
CA VAL A 114 -16.22 11.50 5.81
C VAL A 114 -15.26 10.62 6.62
N LEU A 115 -14.34 9.92 5.96
CA LEU A 115 -13.30 9.09 6.59
C LEU A 115 -12.03 9.85 6.95
N ASN A 116 -11.83 11.06 6.44
CA ASN A 116 -10.59 11.80 6.64
C ASN A 116 -10.34 12.05 8.14
N GLY A 117 -9.18 11.62 8.63
CA GLY A 117 -8.74 11.73 10.02
C GLY A 117 -9.41 10.79 11.02
N LYS A 118 -10.31 9.90 10.59
CA LYS A 118 -11.03 8.99 11.52
C LYS A 118 -10.16 7.91 12.15
N PHE A 119 -8.95 7.71 11.63
CA PHE A 119 -7.93 6.82 12.20
C PHE A 119 -6.78 7.61 12.86
N SER A 120 -6.92 8.93 13.04
CA SER A 120 -5.98 9.71 13.84
C SER A 120 -6.14 9.39 15.33
N SER A 121 -5.05 9.50 16.09
CA SER A 121 -5.05 9.23 17.54
C SER A 121 -6.09 10.09 18.27
N GLY A 122 -6.13 11.39 17.97
CA GLY A 122 -7.09 12.31 18.60
C GLY A 122 -8.55 11.96 18.31
N CYS A 123 -8.87 11.50 17.09
CA CYS A 123 -10.23 11.08 16.76
C CYS A 123 -10.61 9.76 17.45
N GLN A 124 -9.69 8.79 17.52
CA GLN A 124 -9.95 7.50 18.17
C GLN A 124 -10.12 7.63 19.68
N GLU A 125 -9.29 8.46 20.32
CA GLU A 125 -9.38 8.81 21.73
C GLU A 125 -10.69 9.53 22.04
N THR A 126 -11.02 10.57 21.24
CA THR A 126 -12.30 11.29 21.38
C THR A 126 -13.50 10.36 21.23
N LYS A 127 -13.50 9.45 20.23
CA LYS A 127 -14.57 8.47 20.05
C LYS A 127 -14.69 7.54 21.25
N THR A 128 -13.57 7.11 21.82
CA THR A 128 -13.54 6.24 23.00
C THR A 128 -14.19 6.93 24.20
N HIS A 129 -13.79 8.17 24.50
CA HIS A 129 -14.39 8.94 25.59
C HIS A 129 -15.86 9.30 25.35
N ASN A 130 -16.22 9.77 24.15
CA ASN A 130 -17.61 10.11 23.82
C ASN A 130 -18.56 8.93 23.98
N VAL A 131 -18.11 7.70 23.68
CA VAL A 131 -18.93 6.49 23.76
C VAL A 131 -18.91 5.88 25.16
N TYR A 132 -17.74 5.61 25.74
CA TYR A 132 -17.63 4.88 27.01
C TYR A 132 -17.89 5.77 28.22
N ASP A 133 -17.32 6.97 28.22
CA ASP A 133 -17.44 7.91 29.34
C ASP A 133 -18.63 8.87 29.17
N GLN A 134 -19.34 8.75 28.04
CA GLN A 134 -20.47 9.61 27.66
C GLN A 134 -20.09 11.08 27.77
N THR A 135 -19.00 11.48 27.10
CA THR A 135 -18.48 12.85 27.13
C THR A 135 -18.78 13.62 25.85
N VAL A 136 -18.59 14.93 25.94
CA VAL A 136 -18.33 15.84 24.82
C VAL A 136 -16.90 16.35 24.91
N THR A 137 -16.40 16.91 23.82
CA THR A 137 -15.07 17.51 23.80
C THR A 137 -15.17 19.04 23.77
N THR A 138 -14.42 19.72 24.64
CA THR A 138 -14.23 21.17 24.56
C THR A 138 -12.80 21.47 24.16
N ARG A 139 -12.59 22.38 23.21
CA ARG A 139 -11.26 22.74 22.73
C ARG A 139 -11.01 24.24 22.89
N VAL A 140 -9.90 24.60 23.53
CA VAL A 140 -9.40 25.98 23.62
C VAL A 140 -8.05 26.04 22.92
N GLN A 141 -7.79 27.07 22.13
CA GLN A 141 -6.50 27.20 21.45
C GLN A 141 -5.97 28.63 21.38
N VAL A 142 -4.64 28.72 21.44
CA VAL A 142 -3.84 29.88 21.07
C VAL A 142 -3.04 29.51 19.84
N ARG A 143 -3.13 30.32 18.79
CA ARG A 143 -2.53 30.01 17.50
C ARG A 143 -1.81 31.23 16.92
N HIS A 144 -0.53 31.07 16.58
CA HIS A 144 0.29 32.07 15.93
C HIS A 144 0.69 31.60 14.55
N HIS A 145 0.12 32.19 13.50
CA HIS A 145 0.39 31.87 12.10
C HIS A 145 1.38 32.90 11.53
N ILE A 146 2.65 32.51 11.46
CA ILE A 146 3.74 33.43 11.11
C ILE A 146 3.91 33.50 9.60
N TYR A 147 4.00 32.34 8.93
CA TYR A 147 4.19 32.25 7.48
C TYR A 147 3.21 31.26 6.85
N SER A 148 2.74 31.58 5.65
CA SER A 148 2.16 30.59 4.75
C SER A 148 3.22 30.14 3.75
N VAL A 149 3.55 28.85 3.77
CA VAL A 149 4.58 28.23 2.93
C VAL A 149 3.89 27.41 1.84
N LYS A 150 4.21 27.66 0.57
CA LYS A 150 3.55 27.05 -0.59
C LYS A 150 4.58 26.42 -1.52
N ALA A 151 4.22 25.27 -2.09
CA ALA A 151 4.95 24.71 -3.23
C ALA A 151 4.55 25.46 -4.51
N GLN A 152 5.51 25.68 -5.41
CA GLN A 152 5.19 26.16 -6.74
C GLN A 152 4.37 25.11 -7.51
N PRO A 153 3.40 25.50 -8.37
CA PRO A 153 2.52 24.56 -9.05
C PRO A 153 3.21 23.50 -9.92
N ALA A 154 4.39 23.82 -10.49
CA ALA A 154 5.16 22.95 -11.37
C ALA A 154 6.48 22.50 -10.72
N PHE A 155 6.40 22.04 -9.46
CA PHE A 155 7.58 21.58 -8.74
C PHE A 155 8.15 20.28 -9.31
N THR A 156 9.45 20.07 -9.11
CA THR A 156 10.16 18.88 -9.55
C THR A 156 9.89 17.71 -8.60
N LEU A 157 9.51 16.55 -9.14
CA LEU A 157 9.30 15.34 -8.35
C LEU A 157 10.61 14.83 -7.71
N HIS A 158 10.50 14.33 -6.48
CA HIS A 158 11.62 13.71 -5.76
C HIS A 158 12.13 12.47 -6.54
N PRO A 159 13.45 12.26 -6.68
CA PRO A 159 13.99 11.18 -7.51
C PRO A 159 13.49 9.78 -7.15
N SER A 160 13.34 9.47 -5.85
CA SER A 160 12.84 8.17 -5.41
C SER A 160 11.37 7.96 -5.80
N PHE A 161 10.53 8.98 -5.59
CA PHE A 161 9.12 8.94 -5.96
C PHE A 161 8.96 8.77 -7.48
N ARG A 162 9.72 9.55 -8.25
CA ARG A 162 9.79 9.44 -9.71
C ARG A 162 10.20 8.03 -10.15
N HIS A 163 11.23 7.45 -9.53
CA HIS A 163 11.69 6.10 -9.86
C HIS A 163 10.59 5.04 -9.66
N GLU A 164 9.84 5.11 -8.57
CA GLU A 164 8.72 4.20 -8.30
C GLU A 164 7.58 4.35 -9.34
N LEU A 165 7.27 5.59 -9.75
CA LEU A 165 6.30 5.84 -10.83
C LEU A 165 6.75 5.26 -12.18
N LEU A 166 8.04 5.40 -12.53
CA LEU A 166 8.61 4.81 -13.73
C LEU A 166 8.55 3.28 -13.68
N ALA A 167 8.79 2.67 -12.52
CA ALA A 167 8.64 1.23 -12.33
C ALA A 167 7.20 0.76 -12.59
N ILE A 168 6.19 1.45 -12.04
CA ILE A 168 4.77 1.15 -12.32
C ILE A 168 4.48 1.27 -13.82
N GLY A 169 4.91 2.36 -14.46
CA GLY A 169 4.74 2.58 -15.90
C GLY A 169 5.33 1.45 -16.74
N ASN A 170 6.54 1.01 -16.41
CA ASN A 170 7.19 -0.11 -17.09
C ASN A 170 6.41 -1.43 -16.95
N GLN A 171 5.81 -1.71 -15.78
CA GLN A 171 4.95 -2.89 -15.61
C GLN A 171 3.67 -2.81 -16.45
N LEU A 172 3.06 -1.63 -16.55
CA LEU A 172 1.85 -1.41 -17.35
C LEU A 172 2.09 -1.57 -18.85
N GLU A 173 3.27 -1.19 -19.34
CA GLU A 173 3.65 -1.39 -20.74
C GLU A 173 3.93 -2.86 -21.04
N ASN A 174 4.52 -3.60 -20.10
CA ASN A 174 4.74 -5.05 -20.24
C ASN A 174 3.49 -5.91 -19.98
N ASN A 175 2.29 -5.29 -19.96
CA ASN A 175 1.01 -5.93 -19.64
C ASN A 175 0.98 -6.67 -18.28
N GLN A 176 1.80 -6.23 -17.32
CA GLN A 176 1.88 -6.79 -15.97
C GLN A 176 1.00 -6.00 -15.00
N SER A 177 -0.31 -5.97 -15.29
CA SER A 177 -1.27 -5.12 -14.56
C SER A 177 -1.37 -5.44 -13.07
N GLN A 178 -1.24 -6.71 -12.66
CA GLN A 178 -1.24 -7.11 -11.24
C GLN A 178 0.00 -6.59 -10.50
N THR A 179 1.19 -6.70 -11.11
CA THR A 179 2.43 -6.15 -10.56
C THR A 179 2.36 -4.64 -10.45
N ALA A 180 1.82 -3.97 -11.47
CA ALA A 180 1.62 -2.51 -11.44
C ALA A 180 0.68 -2.08 -10.30
N ALA A 181 -0.42 -2.79 -10.09
CA ALA A 181 -1.35 -2.51 -9.00
C ALA A 181 -0.71 -2.71 -7.61
N TYR A 182 0.03 -3.81 -7.43
CA TYR A 182 0.78 -4.07 -6.19
C TYR A 182 1.83 -2.97 -5.91
N LEU A 183 2.59 -2.55 -6.93
CA LEU A 183 3.56 -1.45 -6.78
C LEU A 183 2.87 -0.12 -6.46
N ALA A 184 1.69 0.15 -7.01
CA ALA A 184 0.91 1.34 -6.68
C ALA A 184 0.42 1.33 -5.24
N GLU A 185 0.03 0.18 -4.68
CA GLU A 185 -0.28 0.05 -3.26
C GLU A 185 0.92 0.37 -2.36
N LEU A 186 2.12 -0.09 -2.74
CA LEU A 186 3.36 0.26 -2.04
C LEU A 186 3.66 1.76 -2.13
N LEU A 187 3.40 2.39 -3.27
CA LEU A 187 3.52 3.84 -3.43
C LEU A 187 2.59 4.58 -2.44
N VAL A 188 1.33 4.13 -2.30
CA VAL A 188 0.37 4.71 -1.33
C VAL A 188 0.83 4.49 0.11
N LEU A 189 1.41 3.34 0.44
CA LEU A 189 2.00 3.11 1.77
C LEU A 189 3.15 4.09 2.07
N ASN A 190 4.03 4.33 1.09
CA ASN A 190 5.25 5.11 1.26
C ASN A 190 5.02 6.63 1.20
N TYR A 191 4.10 7.09 0.35
CA TYR A 191 3.86 8.52 0.07
C TYR A 191 2.44 8.99 0.40
N GLY A 192 1.58 8.08 0.87
CA GLY A 192 0.25 8.41 1.34
C GLY A 192 -0.74 8.62 0.21
N THR A 193 -1.76 9.40 0.51
CA THR A 193 -2.93 9.62 -0.34
C THR A 193 -2.95 11.02 -0.96
N HIS A 194 -2.25 11.97 -0.33
CA HIS A 194 -2.23 13.38 -0.67
C HIS A 194 -0.79 13.90 -0.64
N VAL A 195 -0.57 15.07 -1.25
CA VAL A 195 0.68 15.83 -1.15
C VAL A 195 0.39 17.18 -0.53
N LEU A 196 1.16 17.54 0.48
CA LEU A 196 1.07 18.83 1.17
C LEU A 196 1.55 19.95 0.24
N THR A 197 0.66 20.78 -0.27
CA THR A 197 1.02 21.88 -1.18
C THR A 197 1.15 23.21 -0.46
N ARG A 198 0.47 23.37 0.68
CA ARG A 198 0.51 24.58 1.50
C ARG A 198 0.52 24.23 2.98
N LEU A 199 1.45 24.85 3.70
CA LEU A 199 1.60 24.72 5.14
C LEU A 199 1.46 26.09 5.81
N GLU A 200 0.91 26.08 7.02
CA GLU A 200 0.89 27.22 7.91
C GLU A 200 1.98 27.02 8.95
N ALA A 201 3.07 27.79 8.84
CA ALA A 201 4.20 27.73 9.75
C ALA A 201 3.97 28.66 10.94
N GLY A 202 4.09 28.12 12.14
CA GLY A 202 3.71 28.83 13.35
C GLY A 202 3.89 28.03 14.62
N ALA A 203 3.19 28.46 15.66
CA ALA A 203 3.09 27.74 16.93
C ALA A 203 1.64 27.72 17.41
N SER A 204 1.26 26.66 18.12
CA SER A 204 -0.08 26.48 18.64
C SER A 204 -0.04 25.82 20.02
N LEU A 205 -0.85 26.31 20.94
CA LEU A 205 -1.06 25.72 22.26
C LEU A 205 -2.55 25.42 22.41
N ILE A 206 -2.90 24.15 22.56
CA ILE A 206 -4.28 23.67 22.55
C ILE A 206 -4.56 22.89 23.84
N GLN A 207 -5.72 23.10 24.44
CA GLN A 207 -6.28 22.23 25.46
C GLN A 207 -7.56 21.58 24.95
N GLU A 208 -7.63 20.27 25.07
CA GLU A 208 -8.83 19.48 24.80
C GLU A 208 -9.25 18.77 26.09
N ASP A 209 -10.47 19.04 26.53
CA ASP A 209 -11.05 18.41 27.71
C ASP A 209 -12.24 17.53 27.29
N GLN A 210 -12.36 16.37 27.92
CA GLN A 210 -13.52 15.47 27.81
C GLN A 210 -14.43 15.72 29.01
N VAL A 211 -15.62 16.28 28.77
CA VAL A 211 -16.56 16.72 29.81
C VAL A 211 -17.82 15.87 29.73
N LYS A 212 -18.36 15.42 30.88
CA LYS A 212 -19.56 14.59 30.91
C LYS A 212 -20.72 15.22 30.14
N LEU A 213 -21.37 14.45 29.29
CA LEU A 213 -22.52 14.88 28.49
C LEU A 213 -23.70 15.28 29.39
N THR A 214 -23.91 14.59 30.51
CA THR A 214 -24.96 14.91 31.49
C THR A 214 -24.81 16.33 32.04
N PHE A 215 -23.58 16.77 32.33
CA PHE A 215 -23.30 18.13 32.81
C PHE A 215 -23.71 19.20 31.77
N LEU A 216 -23.45 18.95 30.49
CA LEU A 216 -23.93 19.83 29.43
C LEU A 216 -25.46 19.81 29.29
N GLN A 217 -26.07 18.63 29.37
CA GLN A 217 -27.52 18.45 29.20
C GLN A 217 -28.32 19.13 30.32
N ASP A 218 -27.80 19.10 31.55
CA ASP A 218 -28.40 19.78 32.70
C ASP A 218 -28.31 21.31 32.58
N LYS A 219 -27.34 21.82 31.81
CA LYS A 219 -27.00 23.23 31.68
C LYS A 219 -27.04 23.74 30.22
N VAL A 220 -27.95 23.21 29.40
CA VAL A 220 -28.03 23.55 27.96
C VAL A 220 -28.14 25.06 27.69
N ALA A 221 -28.85 25.81 28.55
CA ALA A 221 -28.97 27.26 28.41
C ALA A 221 -27.66 28.02 28.71
N GLU A 222 -26.70 27.38 29.38
CA GLU A 222 -25.44 27.95 29.84
C GLU A 222 -24.22 27.44 29.05
N LYS A 223 -24.41 26.86 27.85
CA LYS A 223 -23.31 26.37 27.00
C LYS A 223 -22.19 27.41 26.82
N ALA A 224 -22.55 28.69 26.62
CA ALA A 224 -21.57 29.78 26.49
C ALA A 224 -20.73 29.96 27.76
N SER A 225 -21.36 29.89 28.94
CA SER A 225 -20.68 29.97 30.23
C SER A 225 -19.75 28.77 30.44
N ILE A 226 -20.16 27.57 30.02
CA ILE A 226 -19.32 26.37 30.07
C ILE A 226 -18.07 26.52 29.19
N THR A 227 -18.24 27.02 27.96
CA THR A 227 -17.09 27.29 27.07
C THR A 227 -16.17 28.38 27.62
N ALA A 228 -16.70 29.34 28.38
CA ALA A 228 -15.89 30.35 29.06
C ALA A 228 -15.13 29.76 30.27
N SER A 229 -15.74 28.84 31.02
CA SER A 229 -15.06 28.10 32.11
C SER A 229 -13.90 27.25 31.61
N ALA A 230 -14.05 26.60 30.45
CA ALA A 230 -12.96 25.88 29.78
C ALA A 230 -11.79 26.82 29.45
N SER A 231 -12.07 28.00 28.87
CA SER A 231 -11.04 29.01 28.59
C SER A 231 -10.39 29.57 29.86
N ALA A 232 -11.18 29.88 30.89
CA ALA A 232 -10.66 30.37 32.16
C ALA A 232 -9.71 29.35 32.80
N THR A 233 -10.07 28.07 32.73
CA THR A 233 -9.23 26.95 33.18
C THR A 233 -7.91 26.89 32.39
N PHE A 234 -7.98 26.99 31.06
CA PHE A 234 -6.80 26.98 30.21
C PHE A 234 -5.84 28.14 30.53
N PHE A 235 -6.32 29.39 30.51
CA PHE A 235 -5.48 30.55 30.80
C PHE A 235 -4.97 30.58 32.24
N GLY A 236 -5.75 30.04 33.18
CA GLY A 236 -5.31 29.80 34.55
C GLY A 236 -4.11 28.86 34.60
N LYS A 237 -4.19 27.68 33.97
CA LYS A 237 -3.09 26.70 33.91
C LYS A 237 -1.84 27.28 33.24
N VAL A 238 -2.00 28.09 32.20
CA VAL A 238 -0.88 28.72 31.47
C VAL A 238 -0.19 29.82 32.30
N ASN A 239 -0.94 30.72 32.93
CA ASN A 239 -0.38 31.92 33.56
C ASN A 239 0.05 31.74 35.01
N VAL A 240 -0.64 30.92 35.79
CA VAL A 240 -0.37 30.76 37.24
C VAL A 240 -0.10 29.31 37.66
N GLY A 241 -0.21 28.35 36.73
CA GLY A 241 0.04 26.93 36.97
C GLY A 241 -1.15 26.18 37.58
N ILE A 242 -1.09 24.85 37.57
CA ILE A 242 -2.23 23.96 37.92
C ILE A 242 -2.73 24.19 39.36
N GLY A 243 -1.81 24.27 40.33
CA GLY A 243 -2.17 24.38 41.75
C GLY A 243 -2.81 25.71 42.14
N ALA A 244 -2.35 26.82 41.55
CA ALA A 244 -2.91 28.15 41.80
C ALA A 244 -4.19 28.40 41.00
N ALA A 245 -4.29 27.87 39.78
CA ALA A 245 -5.49 27.98 38.95
C ALA A 245 -6.72 27.34 39.59
N ALA A 246 -6.56 26.29 40.41
CA ALA A 246 -7.64 25.60 41.10
C ALA A 246 -8.21 26.37 42.32
N GLN A 247 -7.47 27.35 42.87
CA GLN A 247 -7.87 28.05 44.10
C GLN A 247 -8.75 29.30 43.88
N VAL A 248 -8.85 29.79 42.63
CA VAL A 248 -9.58 31.02 42.28
C VAL A 248 -10.52 30.73 41.11
N GLN A 249 -11.60 30.00 41.39
CA GLN A 249 -12.61 29.66 40.38
C GLN A 249 -14.01 29.92 40.92
N ASP A 250 -14.86 30.47 40.06
CA ASP A 250 -16.30 30.57 40.32
C ASP A 250 -16.93 29.17 40.42
N GLU A 251 -18.15 29.11 40.94
CA GLU A 251 -18.87 27.86 41.18
C GLU A 251 -19.10 27.03 39.90
N LEU A 252 -19.31 27.68 38.75
CA LEU A 252 -19.49 27.00 37.48
C LEU A 252 -18.18 26.39 36.99
N THR A 253 -17.07 27.13 37.06
CA THR A 253 -15.75 26.62 36.66
C THR A 253 -15.28 25.46 37.55
N LYS A 254 -15.59 25.51 38.85
CA LYS A 254 -15.36 24.36 39.74
C LYS A 254 -16.20 23.14 39.32
N SER A 255 -17.47 23.35 39.04
CA SER A 255 -18.38 22.29 38.57
C SER A 255 -17.94 21.72 37.22
N TYR A 256 -17.40 22.54 36.32
CA TYR A 256 -16.80 22.11 35.06
C TYR A 256 -15.64 21.14 35.31
N LEU A 257 -14.67 21.52 36.17
CA LEU A 257 -13.53 20.65 36.50
C LEU A 257 -13.94 19.31 37.14
N GLU A 258 -14.94 19.32 38.02
CA GLU A 258 -15.47 18.10 38.65
C GLU A 258 -16.15 17.15 37.64
N ASN A 259 -16.59 17.68 36.49
CA ASN A 259 -17.21 16.92 35.41
C ASN A 259 -16.27 16.66 34.21
N THR A 260 -15.03 17.16 34.26
CA THR A 260 -13.97 16.81 33.30
C THR A 260 -13.44 15.42 33.64
N VAL A 261 -13.57 14.49 32.70
CA VAL A 261 -13.10 13.10 32.81
C VAL A 261 -11.64 12.98 32.37
N ASP A 262 -11.28 13.69 31.30
CA ASP A 262 -9.92 13.74 30.76
C ASP A 262 -9.57 15.17 30.31
N SER A 263 -8.29 15.53 30.39
CA SER A 263 -7.79 16.85 30.02
C SER A 263 -6.37 16.76 29.48
N ARG A 264 -6.19 17.19 28.24
CA ARG A 264 -4.89 17.19 27.55
C ARG A 264 -4.51 18.59 27.09
N ILE A 265 -3.27 18.99 27.35
CA ILE A 265 -2.67 20.20 26.76
C ILE A 265 -1.56 19.78 25.81
N GLU A 266 -1.67 20.20 24.55
CA GLU A 266 -0.69 19.96 23.50
C GLU A 266 -0.09 21.28 23.02
N SER A 267 1.25 21.38 23.04
CA SER A 267 2.00 22.49 22.48
C SER A 267 2.72 22.02 21.23
N ARG A 268 2.54 22.72 20.11
CA ARG A 268 3.24 22.49 18.85
C ARG A 268 4.01 23.74 18.44
N GLY A 269 5.32 23.59 18.27
CA GLY A 269 6.24 24.71 18.07
C GLY A 269 6.50 25.47 19.37
N SER A 270 7.28 26.56 19.26
CA SER A 270 7.81 27.29 20.42
C SER A 270 8.64 26.41 21.37
N VAL A 271 8.88 26.91 22.58
CA VAL A 271 9.48 26.18 23.70
C VAL A 271 8.48 25.18 24.30
N PRO A 272 8.95 24.05 24.88
CA PRO A 272 8.08 23.07 25.52
C PRO A 272 7.18 23.68 26.59
N PHE A 273 5.90 23.33 26.56
CA PHE A 273 4.95 23.80 27.55
C PHE A 273 5.22 23.15 28.92
N TYR A 274 5.14 23.97 29.96
CA TYR A 274 5.01 23.54 31.34
C TYR A 274 4.01 24.47 32.05
N PRO A 275 3.21 23.96 33.00
CA PRO A 275 2.24 24.80 33.71
C PRO A 275 2.91 25.98 34.43
N GLY A 276 2.43 27.20 34.19
CA GLY A 276 2.98 28.43 34.75
C GLY A 276 4.03 29.15 33.89
N ILE A 277 4.35 28.67 32.68
CA ILE A 277 5.29 29.34 31.75
C ILE A 277 4.90 30.80 31.44
N THR A 278 3.64 31.20 31.60
CA THR A 278 3.03 32.45 31.09
C THR A 278 2.91 32.47 29.57
N LEU A 279 1.82 33.06 29.08
CA LEU A 279 1.58 33.15 27.64
C LEU A 279 2.67 33.98 26.93
N GLN A 280 3.13 35.08 27.55
CA GLN A 280 4.20 35.91 27.02
C GLN A 280 5.48 35.12 26.80
N LYS A 281 5.91 34.35 27.81
CA LYS A 281 7.18 33.60 27.69
C LYS A 281 7.11 32.52 26.62
N TRP A 282 5.95 31.88 26.50
CA TRP A 282 5.70 30.92 25.42
C TRP A 282 5.70 31.62 24.05
N GLN A 283 5.19 32.84 23.92
CA GLN A 283 5.25 33.60 22.66
C GLN A 283 6.66 34.03 22.29
N GLU A 284 7.49 34.39 23.26
CA GLU A 284 8.91 34.73 23.06
C GLU A 284 9.73 33.54 22.51
N GLY A 285 9.28 32.30 22.70
CA GLY A 285 9.93 31.08 22.22
C GLY A 285 9.63 30.71 20.77
N ILE A 286 8.67 31.37 20.12
CA ILE A 286 8.21 31.03 18.76
C ILE A 286 9.31 31.20 17.69
N PRO A 287 10.13 32.27 17.67
CA PRO A 287 11.17 32.43 16.67
C PRO A 287 12.11 31.21 16.64
N ASN A 288 12.45 30.74 15.44
CA ASN A 288 13.25 29.54 15.16
C ASN A 288 12.67 28.20 15.64
N HIS A 289 11.43 28.16 16.12
CA HIS A 289 10.75 26.93 16.56
C HIS A 289 9.37 26.80 15.90
N LEU A 290 9.31 27.06 14.59
CA LEU A 290 8.08 27.02 13.81
C LEU A 290 7.78 25.59 13.37
N VAL A 291 6.50 25.20 13.45
CA VAL A 291 6.01 23.91 12.96
C VAL A 291 4.78 24.09 12.08
N ALA A 292 4.40 23.03 11.35
CA ALA A 292 3.20 23.00 10.53
C ALA A 292 1.94 22.90 11.41
N ILE A 293 1.37 24.06 11.74
CA ILE A 293 0.13 24.17 12.52
C ILE A 293 -1.12 24.03 11.65
N GLY A 294 -1.00 24.17 10.33
CA GLY A 294 -2.08 23.97 9.37
C GLY A 294 -1.54 23.34 8.09
N LYS A 295 -2.36 22.49 7.46
CA LYS A 295 -1.97 21.67 6.31
C LYS A 295 -3.07 21.70 5.26
N ALA A 296 -2.69 21.95 4.01
CA ALA A 296 -3.54 21.82 2.84
C ALA A 296 -2.76 21.10 1.74
N GLY A 297 -3.48 20.35 0.91
CA GLY A 297 -2.87 19.49 -0.08
C GLY A 297 -3.87 19.08 -1.15
N LEU A 298 -3.38 18.34 -2.13
CA LEU A 298 -4.18 17.73 -3.19
C LEU A 298 -3.92 16.22 -3.23
N PRO A 299 -4.83 15.42 -3.80
CA PRO A 299 -4.62 13.99 -3.99
C PRO A 299 -3.32 13.68 -4.73
N LEU A 300 -2.61 12.62 -4.33
CA LEU A 300 -1.35 12.19 -4.93
C LEU A 300 -1.42 12.01 -6.47
N PRO A 301 -2.48 11.42 -7.06
CA PRO A 301 -2.58 11.24 -8.50
C PRO A 301 -2.57 12.55 -9.30
N PHE A 302 -2.93 13.68 -8.69
CA PHE A 302 -2.93 14.99 -9.34
C PHE A 302 -1.53 15.39 -9.85
N PHE A 303 -0.48 14.97 -9.15
CA PHE A 303 0.92 15.30 -9.49
C PHE A 303 1.55 14.31 -10.48
N ILE A 304 0.79 13.31 -10.94
CA ILE A 304 1.23 12.31 -11.90
C ILE A 304 0.68 12.72 -13.27
N SER A 305 1.48 13.51 -14.00
CA SER A 305 1.11 14.00 -15.33
C SER A 305 2.20 13.69 -16.37
N PRO A 306 1.87 13.72 -17.67
CA PRO A 306 2.87 13.59 -18.73
C PRO A 306 4.01 14.62 -18.64
N GLU A 307 3.71 15.83 -18.16
CA GLU A 307 4.68 16.91 -17.99
C GLU A 307 5.65 16.63 -16.84
N ALA A 308 5.16 16.03 -15.75
CA ALA A 308 5.98 15.64 -14.60
C ALA A 308 6.82 14.37 -14.86
N LEU A 309 6.41 13.54 -15.83
CA LEU A 309 7.06 12.28 -16.21
C LEU A 309 7.40 12.23 -17.71
N PRO A 310 8.29 13.10 -18.21
CA PRO A 310 8.65 13.15 -19.62
C PRO A 310 9.34 11.89 -20.14
N GLU A 311 9.80 10.99 -19.26
CA GLU A 311 10.41 9.70 -19.64
C GLU A 311 9.39 8.61 -19.96
N LEU A 312 8.09 8.84 -19.75
CA LEU A 312 7.04 7.92 -20.11
C LEU A 312 6.21 8.46 -21.28
N PRO A 313 5.69 7.59 -22.15
CA PRO A 313 4.66 7.99 -23.10
C PRO A 313 3.46 8.60 -22.37
N ALA A 314 2.87 9.67 -22.92
CA ALA A 314 1.74 10.36 -22.28
C ALA A 314 0.55 9.44 -21.92
N PRO A 315 0.14 8.46 -22.75
CA PRO A 315 -0.89 7.49 -22.36
C PRO A 315 -0.48 6.63 -21.16
N THR A 316 0.79 6.24 -21.08
CA THR A 316 1.34 5.47 -19.95
C THR A 316 1.31 6.27 -18.67
N ALA A 317 1.74 7.54 -18.69
CA ALA A 317 1.69 8.41 -17.51
C ALA A 317 0.26 8.57 -16.96
N LYS A 318 -0.74 8.74 -17.85
CA LYS A 318 -2.16 8.77 -17.46
C LYS A 318 -2.64 7.45 -16.85
N ARG A 319 -2.19 6.30 -17.40
CA ARG A 319 -2.48 4.97 -16.82
C ARG A 319 -1.84 4.79 -15.45
N VAL A 320 -0.61 5.28 -15.24
CA VAL A 320 0.05 5.27 -13.93
C VAL A 320 -0.79 6.06 -12.92
N ALA A 321 -1.20 7.28 -13.26
CA ALA A 321 -2.06 8.09 -12.39
C ALA A 321 -3.36 7.35 -12.02
N ALA A 322 -4.03 6.73 -13.00
CA ALA A 322 -5.26 5.98 -12.78
C ALA A 322 -5.07 4.73 -11.89
N VAL A 323 -3.93 4.04 -11.99
CA VAL A 323 -3.65 2.86 -11.14
C VAL A 323 -3.34 3.28 -9.71
N VAL A 324 -2.62 4.39 -9.51
CA VAL A 324 -2.38 4.98 -8.18
C VAL A 324 -3.70 5.48 -7.57
N ASP A 325 -4.54 6.13 -8.35
CA ASP A 325 -5.87 6.57 -7.92
C ASP A 325 -6.74 5.39 -7.45
N LYS A 326 -6.77 4.29 -8.21
CA LYS A 326 -7.45 3.05 -7.81
C LYS A 326 -6.90 2.44 -6.52
N ALA A 327 -5.57 2.47 -6.33
CA ALA A 327 -4.95 1.98 -5.11
C ALA A 327 -5.37 2.81 -3.88
N ILE A 328 -5.53 4.13 -4.02
CA ILE A 328 -6.04 4.99 -2.95
C ILE A 328 -7.51 4.72 -2.68
N HIS A 329 -8.35 4.57 -3.71
CA HIS A 329 -9.75 4.19 -3.54
C HIS A 329 -9.88 2.86 -2.79
N LEU A 330 -9.04 1.88 -3.10
CA LEU A 330 -9.01 0.60 -2.40
C LEU A 330 -8.61 0.76 -0.93
N TYR A 331 -7.62 1.61 -0.63
CA TYR A 331 -7.22 1.93 0.75
C TYR A 331 -8.38 2.53 1.56
N TYR A 332 -9.15 3.45 0.98
CA TYR A 332 -10.35 4.00 1.61
C TYR A 332 -11.46 2.95 1.74
N ALA A 333 -11.73 2.16 0.70
CA ALA A 333 -12.75 1.12 0.70
C ALA A 333 -12.52 0.10 1.82
N ILE A 334 -11.29 -0.42 1.91
CA ILE A 334 -10.93 -1.42 2.92
C ILE A 334 -11.03 -0.85 4.32
N ASN A 335 -10.77 0.44 4.53
CA ASN A 335 -10.88 1.10 5.84
C ASN A 335 -12.25 1.74 6.11
N THR A 336 -13.22 1.55 5.22
CA THR A 336 -14.61 1.91 5.47
C THR A 336 -15.24 0.84 6.38
N HIS A 337 -15.88 1.27 7.46
CA HIS A 337 -16.64 0.44 8.38
C HIS A 337 -18.08 0.98 8.45
N PRO A 338 -18.97 0.51 7.55
CA PRO A 338 -20.37 0.91 7.59
C PRO A 338 -21.09 0.31 8.80
N GLY A 339 -21.99 1.06 9.42
CA GLY A 339 -22.84 0.57 10.50
C GLY A 339 -23.58 1.69 11.20
N CYS A 340 -24.40 1.34 12.20
CA CYS A 340 -25.05 2.35 13.01
C CYS A 340 -24.05 3.14 13.86
N VAL A 341 -23.94 4.45 13.62
CA VAL A 341 -23.02 5.36 14.33
C VAL A 341 -23.65 6.11 15.50
N LYS A 342 -24.97 5.98 15.71
CA LYS A 342 -25.71 6.66 16.77
C LYS A 342 -25.59 5.91 18.10
N ALA A 343 -24.93 6.52 19.08
CA ALA A 343 -24.61 5.87 20.36
C ALA A 343 -25.85 5.56 21.22
N ASP A 344 -26.95 6.27 21.03
CA ASP A 344 -28.24 6.06 21.70
C ASP A 344 -29.10 4.95 21.05
N ALA A 345 -28.72 4.47 19.87
CA ALA A 345 -29.41 3.39 19.21
C ALA A 345 -29.09 2.05 19.87
N SER A 346 -30.11 1.19 20.05
CA SER A 346 -29.95 -0.15 20.65
C SER A 346 -28.99 -1.05 19.87
N ASN A 347 -28.71 -0.70 18.62
CA ASN A 347 -27.94 -1.47 17.68
C ASN A 347 -26.68 -0.71 17.20
N PHE A 348 -26.22 0.25 18.01
CA PHE A 348 -24.98 1.00 17.81
C PHE A 348 -23.79 0.07 17.55
N ASN A 349 -23.00 0.41 16.53
CA ASN A 349 -21.77 -0.29 16.19
C ASN A 349 -20.56 0.60 16.51
N PHE A 350 -19.85 0.28 17.60
CA PHE A 350 -18.65 1.02 18.01
C PHE A 350 -17.55 1.04 16.94
N GLN A 351 -17.49 0.01 16.07
CA GLN A 351 -16.52 -0.05 14.97
C GLN A 351 -16.90 0.84 13.78
N ALA A 352 -18.17 1.23 13.65
CA ALA A 352 -18.63 1.96 12.49
C ALA A 352 -18.01 3.36 12.45
N ASN A 353 -17.50 3.74 11.28
CA ASN A 353 -16.99 5.09 10.98
C ASN A 353 -17.82 5.80 9.90
N VAL A 354 -18.76 5.10 9.26
CA VAL A 354 -19.74 5.66 8.33
C VAL A 354 -21.12 5.13 8.67
N ASP A 355 -22.12 6.02 8.69
CA ASP A 355 -23.52 5.64 8.87
C ASP A 355 -24.03 4.88 7.64
N ASP A 356 -24.54 3.67 7.85
CA ASP A 356 -25.16 2.86 6.81
C ASP A 356 -26.70 2.91 6.83
N GLY A 357 -27.27 3.74 7.72
CA GLY A 357 -28.71 3.90 7.90
C GLY A 357 -29.36 2.76 8.70
N SER A 358 -28.60 1.82 9.24
CA SER A 358 -29.12 0.66 9.97
C SER A 358 -29.62 0.96 11.38
N CYS A 359 -29.46 2.19 11.90
CA CYS A 359 -29.86 2.55 13.27
C CYS A 359 -31.36 2.42 13.57
N LEU A 360 -32.21 2.27 12.55
CA LEU A 360 -33.66 2.17 12.67
C LEU A 360 -34.14 0.95 11.91
N GLY A 361 -34.62 -0.10 12.61
CA GLY A 361 -35.24 -1.23 11.92
C GLY A 361 -35.56 -2.42 12.81
N ALA A 362 -36.70 -3.07 12.53
CA ALA A 362 -36.98 -4.41 13.05
C ALA A 362 -36.21 -5.44 12.21
N SER A 363 -35.51 -6.36 12.87
CA SER A 363 -34.77 -7.44 12.23
C SER A 363 -35.67 -8.62 11.90
N THR A 364 -35.51 -9.20 10.71
CA THR A 364 -36.10 -10.49 10.32
C THR A 364 -35.04 -11.58 10.39
N ASN A 365 -35.34 -12.72 11.02
CA ASN A 365 -34.40 -13.85 11.05
C ASN A 365 -34.30 -14.52 9.68
N PHE A 366 -33.08 -14.76 9.21
CA PHE A 366 -32.80 -15.48 7.97
C PHE A 366 -32.16 -16.85 8.25
N THR A 367 -32.37 -17.79 7.33
CA THR A 367 -31.76 -19.13 7.39
C THR A 367 -30.52 -19.20 6.51
N PHE A 368 -29.43 -19.73 7.05
CA PHE A 368 -28.16 -19.87 6.35
C PHE A 368 -28.02 -21.26 5.72
N GLY A 369 -27.83 -21.35 4.40
CA GLY A 369 -27.76 -22.64 3.69
C GLY A 369 -26.37 -23.27 3.61
N GLY A 370 -25.36 -22.66 4.25
CA GLY A 370 -23.97 -23.07 4.22
C GLY A 370 -23.14 -22.38 3.12
N VAL A 371 -21.88 -22.78 3.04
CA VAL A 371 -20.88 -22.28 2.08
C VAL A 371 -20.19 -23.45 1.39
N PHE A 372 -19.66 -23.21 0.20
CA PHE A 372 -18.81 -24.15 -0.52
C PHE A 372 -17.84 -23.42 -1.44
N GLN A 373 -16.76 -24.09 -1.83
CA GLN A 373 -15.74 -23.55 -2.73
C GLN A 373 -15.37 -24.55 -3.82
N LYS A 374 -15.41 -24.08 -5.07
CA LYS A 374 -14.98 -24.83 -6.25
C LYS A 374 -13.56 -24.42 -6.63
N CYS A 375 -12.75 -25.36 -7.11
CA CYS A 375 -11.42 -25.09 -7.67
C CYS A 375 -11.21 -25.86 -8.98
N ARG A 376 -10.62 -25.19 -9.97
CA ARG A 376 -10.21 -25.77 -11.27
C ARG A 376 -8.84 -25.28 -11.71
N GLY A 377 -8.09 -26.12 -12.43
CA GLY A 377 -6.86 -25.71 -13.10
C GLY A 377 -7.13 -24.75 -14.26
N VAL A 378 -6.33 -23.69 -14.37
CA VAL A 378 -6.35 -22.72 -15.48
C VAL A 378 -5.18 -22.98 -16.43
N SER A 379 -3.98 -23.18 -15.89
CA SER A 379 -2.75 -23.47 -16.64
C SER A 379 -1.78 -24.31 -15.82
N GLY A 380 -0.86 -25.01 -16.48
CA GLY A 380 0.10 -25.92 -15.84
C GLY A 380 -0.41 -27.36 -15.71
N LEU A 381 0.50 -28.28 -15.41
CA LEU A 381 0.24 -29.73 -15.40
C LEU A 381 -0.33 -30.22 -14.05
N ASP A 382 -0.05 -29.52 -12.95
CA ASP A 382 -0.35 -29.97 -11.58
C ASP A 382 -1.62 -29.33 -10.98
N GLY A 383 -2.57 -28.90 -11.83
CA GLY A 383 -3.73 -28.12 -11.39
C GLY A 383 -4.64 -28.84 -10.38
N GLU A 384 -4.81 -30.16 -10.51
CA GLU A 384 -5.67 -30.96 -9.62
C GLU A 384 -5.08 -31.14 -8.22
N GLU A 385 -3.77 -31.34 -8.12
CA GLU A 385 -3.06 -31.42 -6.84
C GLU A 385 -3.14 -30.07 -6.12
N MET A 386 -2.88 -28.98 -6.85
CA MET A 386 -2.95 -27.62 -6.32
C MET A 386 -4.38 -27.23 -5.88
N CYS A 387 -5.42 -27.83 -6.46
CA CYS A 387 -6.80 -27.56 -6.08
C CYS A 387 -7.31 -28.27 -4.82
N GLN A 388 -6.64 -29.31 -4.34
CA GLN A 388 -7.08 -30.07 -3.15
C GLN A 388 -7.35 -29.20 -1.90
N PRO A 389 -6.44 -28.28 -1.48
CA PRO A 389 -6.70 -27.43 -0.31
C PRO A 389 -7.82 -26.40 -0.54
N TYR A 390 -8.18 -26.13 -1.79
CA TYR A 390 -9.15 -25.10 -2.17
C TYR A 390 -10.55 -25.66 -2.42
N ARG A 391 -10.78 -26.96 -2.20
CA ARG A 391 -12.11 -27.58 -2.33
C ARG A 391 -12.78 -27.67 -0.98
N THR A 392 -13.95 -27.06 -0.85
CA THR A 392 -14.81 -27.22 0.33
C THR A 392 -16.22 -27.53 -0.13
N GLN A 393 -16.76 -28.67 0.30
CA GLN A 393 -18.11 -29.11 -0.02
C GLN A 393 -19.09 -28.55 1.01
N ASN A 394 -20.34 -28.36 0.62
CA ASN A 394 -21.43 -28.05 1.54
C ASN A 394 -21.90 -29.36 2.21
N PRO A 395 -21.74 -29.52 3.54
CA PRO A 395 -22.08 -30.77 4.23
C PRO A 395 -23.54 -31.20 4.08
N LEU A 396 -24.48 -30.27 3.91
CA LEU A 396 -25.91 -30.59 3.71
C LEU A 396 -26.19 -31.29 2.38
N THR A 397 -25.31 -31.14 1.38
CA THR A 397 -25.47 -31.75 0.05
C THR A 397 -24.39 -32.77 -0.28
N GLY A 398 -23.29 -32.81 0.48
CA GLY A 398 -22.10 -33.62 0.17
C GLY A 398 -21.37 -33.17 -1.10
N GLY A 399 -21.66 -31.97 -1.63
CA GLY A 399 -21.13 -31.50 -2.91
C GLY A 399 -20.93 -29.99 -2.99
N PHE A 400 -20.67 -29.48 -4.20
CA PHE A 400 -20.44 -28.05 -4.47
C PHE A 400 -21.72 -27.33 -4.93
N SER A 401 -22.79 -27.51 -4.16
CA SER A 401 -24.15 -27.04 -4.46
C SER A 401 -24.88 -26.56 -3.20
N CYS A 402 -25.95 -25.79 -3.37
CA CYS A 402 -26.84 -25.41 -2.29
C CYS A 402 -27.95 -26.46 -2.08
N PRO A 403 -28.47 -26.59 -0.84
CA PRO A 403 -29.63 -27.41 -0.56
C PRO A 403 -30.89 -26.88 -1.25
N ALA A 404 -31.93 -27.71 -1.35
CA ALA A 404 -33.19 -27.32 -1.99
C ALA A 404 -33.81 -26.09 -1.31
N GLY A 405 -34.26 -25.11 -2.11
CA GLY A 405 -34.80 -23.83 -1.61
C GLY A 405 -33.74 -22.74 -1.37
N PHE A 406 -32.45 -23.05 -1.55
CA PHE A 406 -31.36 -22.08 -1.44
C PHE A 406 -30.72 -21.81 -2.79
N THR A 407 -30.33 -20.56 -3.03
CA THR A 407 -29.66 -20.12 -4.26
C THR A 407 -28.17 -19.91 -4.02
N PRO A 408 -27.27 -20.42 -4.88
CA PRO A 408 -25.84 -20.18 -4.76
C PRO A 408 -25.49 -18.76 -5.21
N ILE A 409 -24.84 -18.01 -4.33
CA ILE A 409 -24.36 -16.65 -4.60
C ILE A 409 -22.82 -16.68 -4.59
N PRO A 410 -22.16 -16.29 -5.70
CA PRO A 410 -20.70 -16.20 -5.73
C PRO A 410 -20.24 -15.05 -4.84
N LEU A 411 -19.17 -15.26 -4.08
CA LEU A 411 -18.53 -14.20 -3.27
C LEU A 411 -17.40 -13.56 -4.04
N HIS A 412 -16.38 -14.33 -4.37
CA HIS A 412 -15.22 -13.86 -5.12
C HIS A 412 -14.51 -15.05 -5.77
N SER A 413 -13.78 -14.76 -6.84
CA SER A 413 -12.91 -15.73 -7.52
C SER A 413 -11.47 -15.26 -7.49
N GLU A 414 -10.56 -16.13 -7.08
CA GLU A 414 -9.12 -15.85 -7.08
C GLU A 414 -8.38 -16.76 -8.05
N ASP A 415 -7.32 -16.21 -8.64
CA ASP A 415 -6.32 -16.96 -9.40
C ASP A 415 -5.08 -17.12 -8.54
N ARG A 416 -4.63 -18.37 -8.36
CA ARG A 416 -3.49 -18.71 -7.54
C ARG A 416 -2.43 -19.38 -8.39
N THR A 417 -1.27 -18.74 -8.48
CA THR A 417 -0.10 -19.27 -9.17
C THR A 417 0.90 -19.82 -8.16
N ALA A 418 1.43 -21.00 -8.44
CA ALA A 418 2.56 -21.60 -7.72
C ALA A 418 3.60 -22.09 -8.74
N SER A 419 4.87 -21.90 -8.41
CA SER A 419 5.99 -22.35 -9.24
C SER A 419 6.70 -23.51 -8.56
N LYS A 420 6.76 -24.66 -9.23
CA LYS A 420 7.53 -25.83 -8.77
C LYS A 420 8.85 -25.93 -9.56
N PRO A 421 10.00 -26.11 -8.89
CA PRO A 421 11.25 -26.39 -9.58
C PRO A 421 11.26 -27.83 -10.08
N GLN A 422 11.60 -28.03 -11.34
CA GLN A 422 11.82 -29.34 -11.93
C GLN A 422 13.23 -29.41 -12.50
N ALA A 423 13.95 -30.48 -12.17
CA ALA A 423 15.25 -30.76 -12.76
C ALA A 423 15.05 -31.33 -14.17
N GLU A 424 15.55 -30.62 -15.17
CA GLU A 424 15.54 -31.06 -16.56
C GLU A 424 16.97 -31.27 -17.02
N CYS A 425 17.22 -32.42 -17.63
CA CYS A 425 18.51 -32.72 -18.20
C CYS A 425 18.35 -32.98 -19.70
N HIS A 426 19.17 -32.33 -20.50
CA HIS A 426 19.26 -32.57 -21.94
C HIS A 426 20.68 -32.97 -22.30
N GLU A 427 20.80 -33.83 -23.32
CA GLU A 427 22.10 -34.25 -23.85
C GLU A 427 22.55 -33.20 -24.86
N GLN A 428 23.66 -32.51 -24.55
CA GLN A 428 24.28 -31.60 -25.49
C GLN A 428 25.46 -32.29 -26.16
N CYS A 429 25.32 -32.51 -27.46
CA CYS A 429 26.32 -33.18 -28.28
C CYS A 429 27.15 -32.17 -29.05
N HIS A 430 28.47 -32.29 -28.98
CA HIS A 430 29.41 -31.55 -29.81
C HIS A 430 30.23 -32.53 -30.67
N SER A 431 30.79 -32.05 -31.78
CA SER A 431 31.69 -32.87 -32.60
C SER A 431 33.03 -32.99 -31.89
N CYS A 432 33.44 -34.22 -31.62
CA CYS A 432 34.76 -34.54 -31.09
C CYS A 432 35.47 -35.37 -32.17
N TRP A 433 36.51 -34.81 -32.79
CA TRP A 433 37.16 -35.37 -33.99
C TRP A 433 36.26 -35.48 -35.24
N LEU A 434 36.88 -35.53 -36.43
CA LEU A 434 36.25 -35.38 -37.76
C LEU A 434 34.99 -36.21 -38.03
N PHE A 435 34.74 -37.30 -37.30
CA PHE A 435 33.61 -38.21 -37.51
C PHE A 435 32.88 -38.67 -36.24
N PHE A 436 33.26 -38.19 -35.04
CA PHE A 436 32.59 -38.60 -33.79
C PHE A 436 31.85 -37.42 -33.14
N SER A 437 30.75 -37.73 -32.45
CA SER A 437 29.99 -36.77 -31.65
C SER A 437 30.02 -37.22 -30.20
N CYS A 438 30.48 -36.32 -29.32
CA CYS A 438 30.54 -36.53 -27.89
C CYS A 438 29.40 -35.76 -27.25
N CYS A 439 28.59 -36.45 -26.47
CA CYS A 439 27.47 -35.87 -25.74
C CYS A 439 27.80 -35.81 -24.26
N HIS A 440 27.50 -34.68 -23.64
CA HIS A 440 27.51 -34.53 -22.20
C HIS A 440 26.11 -34.11 -21.74
N LYS A 441 25.71 -34.62 -20.58
CA LYS A 441 24.38 -34.36 -20.02
C LYS A 441 24.41 -33.05 -19.25
N GLU A 442 23.73 -32.03 -19.79
CA GLU A 442 23.54 -30.76 -19.10
C GLU A 442 22.22 -30.76 -18.35
N CYS A 443 22.28 -30.59 -17.03
CA CYS A 443 21.12 -30.50 -16.17
C CYS A 443 20.92 -29.06 -15.69
N GLY A 444 19.69 -28.56 -15.80
CA GLY A 444 19.26 -27.28 -15.27
C GLY A 444 18.00 -27.44 -14.42
N VAL A 445 17.76 -26.48 -13.52
CA VAL A 445 16.49 -26.39 -12.80
C VAL A 445 15.61 -25.39 -13.51
N ARG A 446 14.45 -25.84 -13.98
CA ARG A 446 13.43 -24.99 -14.61
C ARG A 446 12.22 -24.89 -13.71
N TYR A 447 11.67 -23.69 -13.58
CA TYR A 447 10.45 -23.46 -12.80
C TYR A 447 9.24 -23.56 -13.71
N TYR A 448 8.30 -24.42 -13.34
CA TYR A 448 7.01 -24.55 -13.99
C TYR A 448 5.94 -23.88 -13.14
N SER A 449 5.27 -22.88 -13.70
CA SER A 449 4.14 -22.21 -13.06
C SER A 449 2.84 -22.96 -13.36
N THR A 450 2.10 -23.28 -12.31
CA THR A 450 0.73 -23.80 -12.36
C THR A 450 -0.20 -22.76 -11.77
N THR A 451 -1.30 -22.46 -12.47
CA THR A 451 -2.32 -21.52 -12.03
C THR A 451 -3.65 -22.25 -11.85
N VAL A 452 -4.26 -22.10 -10.68
CA VAL A 452 -5.62 -22.59 -10.38
C VAL A 452 -6.55 -21.42 -10.12
N ARG A 453 -7.83 -21.58 -10.44
CA ARG A 453 -8.89 -20.63 -10.09
C ARG A 453 -9.85 -21.28 -9.11
N PHE A 454 -10.11 -20.62 -7.99
CA PHE A 454 -11.15 -21.04 -7.06
C PHE A 454 -12.17 -19.95 -6.81
N THR A 455 -13.43 -20.36 -6.60
CA THR A 455 -14.56 -19.47 -6.40
C THR A 455 -15.36 -19.91 -5.18
N ALA A 456 -15.44 -19.04 -4.18
CA ALA A 456 -16.23 -19.24 -2.99
C ALA A 456 -17.70 -18.85 -3.23
N HIS A 457 -18.62 -19.62 -2.68
CA HIS A 457 -20.05 -19.39 -2.76
C HIS A 457 -20.71 -19.56 -1.40
N TRP A 458 -21.81 -18.85 -1.19
CA TRP A 458 -22.70 -19.07 -0.06
C TRP A 458 -24.14 -19.31 -0.53
N CYS A 459 -24.92 -19.96 0.32
CA CYS A 459 -26.28 -20.37 0.00
C CYS A 459 -27.30 -19.48 0.70
N ALA A 460 -28.01 -18.67 -0.09
CA ALA A 460 -29.01 -17.72 0.38
C ALA A 460 -30.43 -18.29 0.25
N ALA A 461 -31.24 -18.18 1.31
CA ALA A 461 -32.67 -18.46 1.26
C ALA A 461 -33.43 -17.25 0.70
N THR A 462 -33.66 -17.24 -0.61
CA THR A 462 -34.38 -16.15 -1.30
C THR A 462 -35.91 -16.27 -1.19
N GLY A 463 -36.40 -17.37 -0.61
CA GLY A 463 -37.80 -17.62 -0.32
C GLY A 463 -37.97 -18.38 1.00
N PRO A 464 -39.21 -18.67 1.41
CA PRO A 464 -39.48 -19.41 2.64
C PRO A 464 -38.90 -20.83 2.54
N VAL A 465 -38.13 -21.22 3.55
CA VAL A 465 -37.54 -22.56 3.69
C VAL A 465 -38.07 -23.25 4.95
N PRO A 466 -38.14 -24.60 4.99
CA PRO A 466 -38.56 -25.32 6.19
C PRO A 466 -37.68 -24.99 7.40
N GLN A 467 -38.26 -24.98 8.60
CA GLN A 467 -37.47 -24.83 9.84
C GLN A 467 -36.46 -25.96 9.97
N GLY A 468 -35.23 -25.63 10.39
CA GLY A 468 -34.16 -26.61 10.55
C GLY A 468 -33.49 -27.07 9.25
N SER A 469 -33.83 -26.49 8.10
CA SER A 469 -33.26 -26.89 6.79
C SER A 469 -31.88 -26.30 6.47
N GLY A 470 -31.31 -25.49 7.36
CA GLY A 470 -30.02 -24.82 7.16
C GLY A 470 -29.04 -25.08 8.29
N PHE A 471 -28.08 -24.18 8.43
CA PHE A 471 -27.11 -24.18 9.51
C PHE A 471 -27.38 -23.04 10.49
N LEU A 472 -27.01 -23.28 11.74
CA LEU A 472 -26.69 -22.23 12.70
C LEU A 472 -25.33 -21.61 12.33
N PHE A 473 -25.21 -20.29 12.49
CA PHE A 473 -23.99 -19.55 12.24
C PHE A 473 -23.28 -19.22 13.57
N GLY A 474 -22.04 -19.68 13.73
CA GLY A 474 -21.27 -19.55 14.97
C GLY A 474 -20.17 -18.50 14.91
N GLY A 475 -20.26 -17.56 13.97
CA GLY A 475 -19.20 -16.61 13.66
C GLY A 475 -18.21 -17.13 12.63
N LEU A 476 -17.13 -16.37 12.45
CA LEU A 476 -16.05 -16.68 11.53
C LEU A 476 -14.72 -16.21 12.12
N TYR A 477 -13.63 -16.77 11.64
CA TYR A 477 -12.28 -16.32 11.96
C TYR A 477 -11.34 -16.56 10.78
N SER A 478 -10.19 -15.91 10.81
CA SER A 478 -9.09 -16.17 9.89
C SER A 478 -7.77 -16.21 10.66
N ALA A 479 -6.64 -16.34 9.96
CA ALA A 479 -5.33 -16.24 10.61
C ALA A 479 -5.07 -14.84 11.20
N GLY A 480 -5.68 -13.78 10.65
CA GLY A 480 -5.46 -12.40 11.08
C GLY A 480 -6.55 -11.83 11.99
N GLU A 481 -7.69 -12.50 12.13
CA GLU A 481 -8.84 -12.02 12.90
C GLU A 481 -9.46 -13.18 13.69
N GLU A 482 -9.63 -12.99 14.99
CA GLU A 482 -10.26 -13.94 15.89
C GLU A 482 -11.78 -13.96 15.70
N ASN A 483 -12.43 -15.07 16.10
CA ASN A 483 -13.88 -15.13 16.15
C ASN A 483 -14.37 -14.28 17.34
N PRO A 484 -15.10 -13.16 17.11
CA PRO A 484 -15.51 -12.26 18.18
C PRO A 484 -16.38 -12.91 19.25
N LEU A 485 -17.05 -14.02 18.93
CA LEU A 485 -17.87 -14.78 19.88
C LEU A 485 -17.02 -15.57 20.89
N THR A 486 -15.84 -16.03 20.47
CA THR A 486 -14.95 -16.86 21.31
C THR A 486 -13.73 -16.11 21.85
N GLY A 487 -13.38 -14.97 21.24
CA GLY A 487 -12.13 -14.26 21.53
C GLY A 487 -10.89 -15.11 21.18
N ALA A 488 -11.01 -15.99 20.19
CA ALA A 488 -9.97 -16.90 19.76
C ALA A 488 -10.15 -17.30 18.28
N HIS A 489 -9.12 -17.89 17.68
CA HIS A 489 -9.18 -18.45 16.32
C HIS A 489 -9.84 -19.84 16.29
N THR A 490 -11.02 -19.97 16.89
CA THR A 490 -11.76 -21.24 17.03
C THR A 490 -13.25 -21.07 16.83
N CYS A 491 -13.94 -22.18 16.56
CA CYS A 491 -15.39 -22.23 16.58
C CYS A 491 -15.93 -22.40 18.01
N PRO A 492 -17.13 -21.87 18.30
CA PRO A 492 -17.80 -22.13 19.57
C PRO A 492 -18.14 -23.63 19.72
N PRO A 493 -18.45 -24.10 20.94
CA PRO A 493 -18.85 -25.49 21.17
C PRO A 493 -20.01 -25.92 20.27
N TYR A 494 -19.97 -27.15 19.76
CA TYR A 494 -20.94 -27.74 18.83
C TYR A 494 -20.93 -27.15 17.40
N PHE A 495 -19.95 -26.31 17.06
CA PHE A 495 -19.74 -25.81 15.70
C PHE A 495 -18.45 -26.36 15.12
N TYR A 496 -18.43 -26.55 13.80
CA TYR A 496 -17.24 -26.95 13.06
C TYR A 496 -16.93 -25.95 11.93
N PRO A 497 -15.64 -25.79 11.55
CA PRO A 497 -15.23 -24.79 10.57
C PRO A 497 -15.35 -25.31 9.12
N LEU A 498 -15.96 -24.51 8.25
CA LEU A 498 -15.86 -24.64 6.79
C LEU A 498 -14.81 -23.65 6.26
N SER A 499 -13.93 -24.11 5.37
CA SER A 499 -12.82 -23.31 4.86
C SER A 499 -13.19 -22.62 3.56
N LEU A 500 -12.90 -21.33 3.45
CA LEU A 500 -13.02 -20.55 2.21
C LEU A 500 -11.71 -19.78 1.98
N PHE A 501 -11.44 -19.52 0.70
CA PHE A 501 -10.23 -18.85 0.22
C PHE A 501 -8.96 -19.52 0.75
N ASP A 502 -7.94 -18.74 1.14
CA ASP A 502 -6.70 -19.25 1.72
C ASP A 502 -6.78 -19.48 3.25
N GLY A 503 -7.77 -18.92 3.95
CA GLY A 503 -7.75 -18.95 5.41
C GLY A 503 -9.00 -18.53 6.15
N LEU A 504 -10.11 -18.21 5.47
CA LEU A 504 -11.36 -17.89 6.13
C LEU A 504 -12.01 -19.19 6.66
N LYS A 505 -12.35 -19.22 7.94
CA LYS A 505 -13.06 -20.33 8.59
C LYS A 505 -14.44 -19.83 9.02
N VAL A 506 -15.49 -20.44 8.47
CA VAL A 506 -16.88 -20.13 8.78
C VAL A 506 -17.42 -21.22 9.71
N CYS A 507 -17.82 -20.85 10.92
CA CYS A 507 -18.29 -21.81 11.92
C CYS A 507 -19.77 -22.11 11.69
N VAL A 508 -20.09 -23.39 11.46
CA VAL A 508 -21.45 -23.86 11.21
C VAL A 508 -21.82 -25.01 12.13
N SER A 509 -23.12 -25.16 12.41
CA SER A 509 -23.67 -26.29 13.15
C SER A 509 -25.05 -26.64 12.62
N ASP A 510 -25.31 -27.93 12.45
CA ASP A 510 -26.63 -28.52 12.20
C ASP A 510 -27.26 -29.09 13.49
N ASP A 511 -26.57 -28.96 14.63
CA ASP A 511 -27.08 -29.32 15.96
C ASP A 511 -27.91 -28.17 16.53
N TYR A 512 -29.20 -28.18 16.23
CA TYR A 512 -30.17 -27.22 16.74
C TYR A 512 -30.47 -27.37 18.25
N GLU A 513 -30.06 -28.45 18.89
CA GLU A 513 -30.30 -28.68 20.32
C GLU A 513 -29.22 -28.01 21.17
N MET A 514 -27.96 -28.31 20.89
CA MET A 514 -26.81 -27.80 21.66
C MET A 514 -26.22 -26.52 21.06
N GLY A 515 -26.27 -26.37 19.74
CA GLY A 515 -25.65 -25.24 19.02
C GLY A 515 -26.44 -23.93 19.11
N THR A 516 -27.77 -23.98 19.31
CA THR A 516 -28.64 -22.78 19.28
C THR A 516 -28.21 -21.71 20.28
N ARG A 517 -27.64 -22.08 21.43
CA ARG A 517 -27.15 -21.15 22.45
C ARG A 517 -26.02 -20.24 21.94
N PHE A 518 -25.21 -20.72 21.00
CA PHE A 518 -24.08 -19.99 20.43
C PHE A 518 -24.37 -19.51 18.99
N GLY A 519 -25.59 -19.74 18.50
CA GLY A 519 -26.01 -19.33 17.16
C GLY A 519 -26.24 -17.82 17.08
N LEU A 520 -25.55 -17.17 16.16
CA LEU A 520 -25.71 -15.76 15.84
C LEU A 520 -26.73 -15.58 14.71
N PRO A 521 -27.63 -14.58 14.80
CA PRO A 521 -28.54 -14.23 13.72
C PRO A 521 -27.76 -13.70 12.51
N PHE A 522 -27.76 -14.47 11.42
CA PHE A 522 -27.00 -14.20 10.21
C PHE A 522 -27.87 -13.51 9.15
N GLY A 523 -27.34 -12.46 8.51
CA GLY A 523 -28.05 -11.62 7.55
C GLY A 523 -27.52 -11.69 6.12
N GLY A 524 -26.59 -12.58 5.82
CA GLY A 524 -26.02 -12.77 4.48
C GLY A 524 -24.56 -12.33 4.34
N PHE A 525 -23.94 -12.75 3.24
CA PHE A 525 -22.63 -12.30 2.79
C PHE A 525 -22.76 -11.45 1.52
N PHE A 526 -21.78 -10.57 1.30
CA PHE A 526 -21.57 -9.84 0.05
C PHE A 526 -20.09 -9.48 -0.10
N SER A 527 -19.71 -8.97 -1.26
CA SER A 527 -18.32 -8.67 -1.59
C SER A 527 -18.18 -7.46 -2.51
N CYS A 528 -16.95 -7.14 -2.90
CA CYS A 528 -16.66 -6.17 -3.96
C CYS A 528 -17.29 -6.51 -5.32
N GLN A 529 -17.68 -7.78 -5.56
CA GLN A 529 -18.20 -8.28 -6.85
C GLN A 529 -19.66 -8.73 -6.80
N ALA A 530 -20.21 -8.99 -5.63
CA ALA A 530 -21.54 -9.58 -5.49
C ALA A 530 -22.30 -8.98 -4.30
N GLY A 531 -23.56 -8.59 -4.53
CA GLY A 531 -24.45 -8.06 -3.49
C GLY A 531 -25.19 -9.15 -2.68
N ASN A 532 -25.91 -8.72 -1.65
CA ASN A 532 -26.64 -9.59 -0.74
C ASN A 532 -28.13 -9.71 -1.16
N PRO A 533 -28.61 -10.87 -1.62
CA PRO A 533 -30.01 -11.06 -1.99
C PRO A 533 -30.99 -10.93 -0.82
N LEU A 534 -30.54 -11.10 0.43
CA LEU A 534 -31.41 -10.95 1.60
C LEU A 534 -31.78 -9.49 1.88
N ALA A 535 -31.06 -8.53 1.30
CA ALA A 535 -31.43 -7.11 1.29
C ALA A 535 -32.49 -6.78 0.21
N GLY A 536 -32.92 -7.77 -0.57
CA GLY A 536 -33.90 -7.63 -1.65
C GLY A 536 -33.28 -7.22 -2.99
N PRO A 537 -34.10 -7.07 -4.05
CA PRO A 537 -33.63 -6.71 -5.37
C PRO A 537 -33.13 -5.26 -5.41
N LEU A 538 -32.08 -5.01 -6.20
CA LEU A 538 -31.48 -3.67 -6.35
C LEU A 538 -32.44 -2.64 -6.96
N LYS A 539 -33.38 -3.08 -7.81
CA LYS A 539 -34.29 -2.20 -8.56
C LYS A 539 -35.16 -1.35 -7.61
N GLY A 540 -34.91 -0.04 -7.61
CA GLY A 540 -35.64 0.92 -6.76
C GLY A 540 -35.03 1.12 -5.36
N GLN A 541 -33.81 0.63 -5.12
CA GLN A 541 -33.06 0.83 -3.88
C GLN A 541 -31.68 1.45 -4.13
N SER A 542 -31.11 2.11 -3.11
CA SER A 542 -29.68 2.47 -3.15
C SER A 542 -28.82 1.20 -3.19
N PRO A 543 -27.80 1.14 -4.08
CA PRO A 543 -26.81 0.07 -4.18
C PRO A 543 -26.01 -0.14 -2.89
N GLY A 544 -25.92 0.90 -2.06
CA GLY A 544 -25.12 0.94 -0.85
C GLY A 544 -23.78 1.63 -1.10
N LEU A 545 -23.24 2.22 -0.02
CA LEU A 545 -22.02 3.03 -0.04
C LEU A 545 -20.86 2.39 -0.81
N LEU A 546 -20.67 1.08 -0.64
CA LEU A 546 -19.55 0.36 -1.26
C LEU A 546 -19.65 0.33 -2.79
N GLN A 547 -20.83 0.08 -3.35
CA GLN A 547 -21.03 0.08 -4.79
C GLN A 547 -21.06 1.52 -5.33
N ASP A 548 -21.68 2.45 -4.61
CA ASP A 548 -21.80 3.85 -5.03
C ASP A 548 -20.44 4.56 -5.15
N PHE A 549 -19.50 4.27 -4.25
CA PHE A 549 -18.20 4.96 -4.20
C PHE A 549 -16.99 4.14 -4.63
N PHE A 550 -16.96 2.83 -4.37
CA PHE A 550 -15.75 2.02 -4.52
C PHE A 550 -15.85 0.97 -5.63
N TYR A 551 -17.04 0.45 -5.89
CA TYR A 551 -17.27 -0.66 -6.82
C TYR A 551 -18.36 -0.34 -7.85
N GLN A 552 -18.28 0.85 -8.46
CA GLN A 552 -19.29 1.35 -9.41
C GLN A 552 -19.47 0.44 -10.63
N ASP A 553 -18.41 -0.22 -11.06
CA ASP A 553 -18.40 -1.11 -12.23
C ASP A 553 -18.91 -2.53 -11.92
N SER A 554 -19.28 -2.84 -10.67
CA SER A 554 -19.71 -4.18 -10.29
C SER A 554 -21.12 -4.47 -10.77
N ASP A 555 -21.23 -5.45 -11.67
CA ASP A 555 -22.50 -5.92 -12.23
C ASP A 555 -23.22 -6.86 -11.25
N THR A 556 -24.08 -6.30 -10.39
CA THR A 556 -24.83 -7.06 -9.38
C THR A 556 -26.33 -6.80 -9.45
N ALA A 557 -27.13 -7.86 -9.34
CA ALA A 557 -28.60 -7.76 -9.25
C ALA A 557 -29.10 -7.37 -7.84
N TYR A 558 -28.21 -7.41 -6.85
CA TYR A 558 -28.49 -7.20 -5.43
C TYR A 558 -27.60 -6.08 -4.88
N PRO A 559 -28.08 -5.31 -3.88
CA PRO A 559 -27.30 -4.23 -3.29
C PRO A 559 -26.16 -4.78 -2.40
N MET A 560 -25.06 -4.03 -2.32
CA MET A 560 -23.89 -4.33 -1.48
C MET A 560 -24.06 -3.74 -0.07
N LYS A 561 -25.14 -4.15 0.61
CA LYS A 561 -25.48 -3.70 1.96
C LYS A 561 -26.19 -4.79 2.75
N CYS A 562 -26.28 -4.61 4.07
CA CYS A 562 -27.06 -5.50 4.91
C CYS A 562 -28.57 -5.28 4.79
N PRO A 563 -29.39 -6.32 5.07
CA PRO A 563 -30.82 -6.16 5.25
C PRO A 563 -31.11 -5.25 6.46
N GLN A 564 -32.33 -4.71 6.51
CA GLN A 564 -32.75 -3.84 7.60
C GLN A 564 -32.62 -4.53 8.97
N GLY A 565 -32.11 -3.79 9.96
CA GLY A 565 -31.84 -4.32 11.32
C GLY A 565 -30.54 -5.13 11.47
N TYR A 566 -29.75 -5.27 10.40
CA TYR A 566 -28.44 -5.93 10.43
C TYR A 566 -27.31 -4.92 10.18
N SER A 567 -26.19 -5.10 10.88
CA SER A 567 -24.96 -4.31 10.72
C SER A 567 -23.94 -5.05 9.87
N GLN A 568 -23.15 -4.28 9.13
CA GLN A 568 -22.06 -4.78 8.29
C GLN A 568 -20.80 -5.06 9.12
N HIS A 569 -20.17 -6.20 8.86
CA HIS A 569 -18.91 -6.61 9.48
C HIS A 569 -17.95 -7.15 8.40
N LYS A 570 -16.66 -6.99 8.63
CA LYS A 570 -15.62 -7.50 7.72
C LYS A 570 -15.37 -8.98 7.99
N ALA A 571 -15.42 -9.81 6.96
CA ALA A 571 -15.16 -11.24 7.07
C ALA A 571 -13.73 -11.60 6.68
N TYR A 572 -13.30 -11.13 5.51
CA TYR A 572 -12.01 -11.51 4.93
C TYR A 572 -11.62 -10.54 3.82
N LEU A 573 -10.32 -10.38 3.57
CA LEU A 573 -9.78 -9.63 2.45
C LEU A 573 -9.09 -10.61 1.49
N SER A 574 -9.67 -10.72 0.29
CA SER A 574 -9.37 -11.76 -0.69
C SER A 574 -8.77 -11.10 -1.93
N ASP A 575 -7.43 -11.01 -2.00
CA ASP A 575 -6.67 -10.35 -3.08
C ASP A 575 -7.24 -8.98 -3.50
N GLY A 576 -7.35 -8.06 -2.53
CA GLY A 576 -7.94 -6.74 -2.74
C GLY A 576 -9.48 -6.69 -2.75
N CYS A 577 -10.19 -7.83 -2.81
CA CYS A 577 -11.64 -7.88 -2.68
C CYS A 577 -12.08 -8.05 -1.22
N GLN A 578 -12.81 -7.07 -0.69
CA GLN A 578 -13.38 -7.18 0.65
C GLN A 578 -14.62 -8.08 0.65
N ILE A 579 -14.62 -9.09 1.52
CA ILE A 579 -15.78 -9.92 1.82
C ILE A 579 -16.40 -9.42 3.13
N LEU A 580 -17.69 -9.13 3.10
CA LEU A 580 -18.46 -8.63 4.22
C LEU A 580 -19.59 -9.58 4.57
N TYR A 581 -20.03 -9.51 5.82
CA TYR A 581 -21.14 -10.29 6.33
C TYR A 581 -22.02 -9.46 7.26
N CYS A 582 -23.27 -9.89 7.38
CA CYS A 582 -24.29 -9.19 8.15
C CYS A 582 -24.61 -9.98 9.41
N LEU A 583 -24.62 -9.29 10.55
CA LEU A 583 -25.13 -9.80 11.81
C LEU A 583 -26.23 -8.90 12.33
N GLN A 584 -27.15 -9.46 13.12
CA GLN A 584 -28.14 -8.64 13.80
C GLN A 584 -27.40 -7.63 14.68
N ALA A 585 -27.72 -6.35 14.49
CA ALA A 585 -26.93 -5.29 15.08
C ALA A 585 -27.02 -5.34 16.62
N GLY A 586 -25.87 -5.10 17.29
CA GLY A 586 -25.70 -5.31 18.73
C GLY A 586 -25.27 -6.73 19.14
N SER A 587 -25.17 -7.69 18.22
CA SER A 587 -24.72 -9.06 18.54
C SER A 587 -23.22 -9.17 18.88
N LEU A 588 -22.42 -8.21 18.40
CA LEU A 588 -20.99 -8.13 18.66
C LEU A 588 -20.67 -6.75 19.22
N PHE A 589 -20.19 -6.70 20.46
CA PHE A 589 -19.64 -5.47 21.03
C PHE A 589 -18.12 -5.57 21.08
N ALA A 590 -17.45 -4.83 20.20
CA ALA A 590 -15.99 -4.77 20.22
C ALA A 590 -15.54 -3.74 21.26
N GLN A 591 -14.69 -4.17 22.19
CA GLN A 591 -14.19 -3.30 23.26
C GLN A 591 -13.17 -2.25 22.76
N GLN A 592 -12.52 -2.48 21.62
CA GLN A 592 -11.47 -1.62 21.07
C GLN A 592 -11.71 -1.35 19.58
N LEU A 593 -11.38 -0.15 19.12
CA LEU A 593 -11.47 0.21 17.70
C LEU A 593 -10.48 -0.61 16.86
N ALA A 594 -10.93 -1.06 15.70
CA ALA A 594 -10.10 -1.79 14.76
C ALA A 594 -8.93 -0.90 14.30
N PRO A 595 -7.71 -1.44 14.28
CA PRO A 595 -6.58 -0.73 13.72
C PRO A 595 -6.80 -0.53 12.21
N ILE A 596 -6.22 0.54 11.69
CA ILE A 596 -6.21 0.79 10.25
C ILE A 596 -5.49 -0.34 9.51
N LYS A 597 -6.02 -0.76 8.37
CA LYS A 597 -5.39 -1.73 7.49
C LYS A 597 -4.56 -0.96 6.46
N LEU A 598 -3.25 -1.14 6.48
CA LEU A 598 -2.33 -0.50 5.55
C LEU A 598 -2.11 -1.38 4.30
N PRO A 599 -1.86 -0.80 3.12
CA PRO A 599 -1.44 -1.55 1.95
C PRO A 599 -0.08 -2.24 2.17
N PRO A 600 0.29 -3.27 1.37
CA PRO A 600 -0.46 -3.81 0.24
C PRO A 600 -1.57 -4.78 0.66
N PHE A 601 -2.65 -4.79 -0.11
CA PHE A 601 -3.81 -5.66 0.00
C PHE A 601 -3.79 -6.76 -1.05
N LEU A 602 -3.10 -6.50 -2.15
CA LEU A 602 -2.80 -7.48 -3.19
C LEU A 602 -1.60 -8.32 -2.78
N ARG A 603 -1.61 -9.59 -3.18
CA ARG A 603 -0.43 -10.44 -3.03
C ARG A 603 0.64 -10.05 -4.05
N GLN A 604 1.90 -10.14 -3.63
CA GLN A 604 3.02 -9.98 -4.56
C GLN A 604 2.90 -11.05 -5.66
N PRO A 605 2.82 -10.65 -6.94
CA PRO A 605 2.74 -11.61 -8.04
C PRO A 605 4.02 -12.45 -8.13
N SER A 606 3.89 -13.73 -8.49
CA SER A 606 5.05 -14.57 -8.78
C SER A 606 5.78 -14.04 -10.02
N PRO A 607 7.12 -13.97 -10.04
CA PRO A 607 7.85 -13.52 -11.21
C PRO A 607 7.58 -14.45 -12.40
N ASN A 608 6.88 -13.93 -13.41
CA ASN A 608 6.64 -14.67 -14.65
C ASN A 608 7.91 -14.62 -15.52
N ALA A 609 8.51 -15.79 -15.75
CA ALA A 609 9.78 -15.94 -16.46
C ALA A 609 9.70 -15.80 -18.00
N SER A 610 8.51 -15.57 -18.58
CA SER A 610 8.38 -15.35 -20.02
C SER A 610 7.29 -14.34 -20.34
N MET A 611 7.67 -13.09 -20.63
CA MET A 611 6.76 -12.12 -21.24
C MET A 611 7.47 -11.29 -22.30
N SER A 612 6.73 -10.98 -23.36
CA SER A 612 7.11 -10.09 -24.45
C SER A 612 7.30 -8.66 -23.92
N GLU A 613 8.49 -8.11 -24.13
CA GLU A 613 8.78 -6.71 -23.81
C GLU A 613 8.11 -5.79 -24.83
N THR A 614 7.38 -4.78 -24.35
CA THR A 614 6.78 -3.77 -25.23
C THR A 614 7.85 -2.78 -25.68
N ILE A 615 8.09 -2.76 -26.99
CA ILE A 615 9.17 -1.98 -27.62
C ILE A 615 8.68 -0.69 -28.29
N LEU A 616 7.37 -0.52 -28.50
CA LEU A 616 6.78 0.60 -29.24
C LEU A 616 5.41 0.99 -28.64
N VAL A 617 5.20 2.28 -28.40
CA VAL A 617 3.92 2.86 -27.98
C VAL A 617 3.56 4.01 -28.93
N LEU A 618 2.37 3.96 -29.54
CA LEU A 618 1.88 5.04 -30.40
C LEU A 618 1.36 6.20 -29.54
N GLY A 619 1.80 7.42 -29.83
CA GLY A 619 1.32 8.65 -29.21
C GLY A 619 0.17 9.29 -30.01
N GLU A 620 -0.22 10.52 -29.64
CA GLU A 620 -1.17 11.30 -30.42
C GLU A 620 -0.53 11.80 -31.72
N GLY A 621 -1.25 11.69 -32.85
CA GLY A 621 -0.76 12.13 -34.16
C GLY A 621 0.26 11.17 -34.78
N SER A 622 1.40 11.71 -35.28
CA SER A 622 2.48 10.93 -35.92
C SER A 622 3.64 10.59 -34.97
N GLN A 623 3.53 10.89 -33.68
CA GLN A 623 4.56 10.57 -32.68
C GLN A 623 4.43 9.13 -32.17
N ALA A 624 5.56 8.46 -31.98
CA ALA A 624 5.66 7.20 -31.25
C ALA A 624 6.83 7.21 -30.28
N TRP A 625 6.77 6.34 -29.29
CA TRP A 625 7.81 6.13 -28.30
C TRP A 625 8.41 4.74 -28.48
N VAL A 626 9.74 4.67 -28.63
CA VAL A 626 10.49 3.43 -28.81
C VAL A 626 11.34 3.18 -27.56
N LYS A 627 11.29 1.94 -27.06
CA LYS A 627 12.10 1.53 -25.90
C LYS A 627 13.50 1.09 -26.36
N LEU A 628 14.54 1.61 -25.71
CA LEU A 628 15.94 1.25 -26.02
C LEU A 628 16.33 -0.05 -25.30
N GLN A 629 16.73 -1.09 -26.05
CA GLN A 629 17.18 -2.37 -25.47
C GLN A 629 18.44 -2.18 -24.60
N GLY A 630 18.43 -2.77 -23.41
CA GLY A 630 19.54 -2.76 -22.46
C GLY A 630 19.55 -1.59 -21.47
N SER A 631 18.85 -0.48 -21.74
CA SER A 631 18.76 0.67 -20.83
C SER A 631 17.36 0.86 -20.21
N GLY A 632 16.32 0.31 -20.84
CA GLY A 632 14.93 0.42 -20.35
C GLY A 632 14.30 1.81 -20.51
N HIS A 633 15.00 2.76 -21.12
CA HIS A 633 14.53 4.14 -21.34
C HIS A 633 13.72 4.28 -22.63
N TRP A 634 12.74 5.18 -22.62
CA TRP A 634 11.90 5.51 -23.76
C TRP A 634 12.43 6.73 -24.52
N ARG A 635 12.27 6.72 -25.85
CA ARG A 635 12.61 7.85 -26.72
C ARG A 635 11.49 8.13 -27.70
N SER A 636 11.09 9.40 -27.81
CA SER A 636 10.16 9.87 -28.85
C SER A 636 10.81 9.80 -30.24
N ALA A 637 10.04 9.35 -31.23
CA ALA A 637 10.38 9.26 -32.64
C ALA A 637 9.15 9.59 -33.51
N ASN A 638 9.36 10.02 -34.75
CA ASN A 638 8.27 10.24 -35.69
C ASN A 638 7.98 8.99 -36.53
N VAL A 639 6.75 8.49 -36.50
CA VAL A 639 6.33 7.26 -37.22
C VAL A 639 6.42 7.43 -38.74
N THR A 640 6.28 8.66 -39.24
CA THR A 640 6.41 8.93 -40.68
C THR A 640 7.87 9.01 -41.15
N ASP A 641 8.84 9.06 -40.23
CA ASP A 641 10.26 9.02 -40.56
C ASP A 641 10.77 7.57 -40.50
N GLU A 642 10.63 6.86 -41.62
CA GLU A 642 11.06 5.47 -41.76
C GLU A 642 12.55 5.28 -41.46
N ARG A 643 13.40 6.30 -41.68
CA ARG A 643 14.84 6.23 -41.41
C ARG A 643 15.15 6.33 -39.93
N GLU A 644 14.49 7.23 -39.21
CA GLU A 644 14.63 7.36 -37.76
C GLU A 644 14.18 6.06 -37.07
N MET A 645 13.03 5.51 -37.47
CA MET A 645 12.52 4.26 -36.94
C MET A 645 13.46 3.08 -37.25
N ALA A 646 13.94 2.96 -38.50
CA ALA A 646 14.87 1.89 -38.87
C ALA A 646 16.19 1.95 -38.08
N GLN A 647 16.72 3.13 -37.77
CA GLN A 647 17.93 3.28 -36.96
C GLN A 647 17.72 2.86 -35.50
N LEU A 648 16.57 3.22 -34.91
CA LEU A 648 16.22 2.83 -33.54
C LEU A 648 16.03 1.32 -33.41
N PHE A 649 15.49 0.65 -34.44
CA PHE A 649 15.39 -0.81 -34.49
C PHE A 649 16.71 -1.51 -34.87
N GLN A 650 17.55 -0.92 -35.73
CA GLN A 650 18.85 -1.52 -36.11
C GLN A 650 19.90 -1.46 -35.00
N ALA A 651 19.91 -0.39 -34.18
CA ALA A 651 20.75 -0.31 -32.99
C ALA A 651 20.44 -1.41 -31.94
N GLN A 652 19.30 -2.09 -32.06
CA GLN A 652 18.89 -3.21 -31.22
C GLN A 652 19.51 -4.56 -31.65
N SER A 653 20.12 -4.63 -32.84
CA SER A 653 20.62 -5.90 -33.40
C SER A 653 22.13 -6.14 -33.17
N SER A 654 22.88 -5.14 -32.69
CA SER A 654 24.34 -5.22 -32.58
C SER A 654 24.83 -5.62 -31.19
N ALA A 655 24.56 -6.88 -30.81
CA ALA A 655 25.28 -7.59 -29.75
C ALA A 655 26.07 -8.79 -30.32
N GLY A 656 26.66 -8.62 -31.51
CA GLY A 656 27.68 -9.51 -32.06
C GLY A 656 29.08 -8.90 -31.89
N PRO A 657 30.16 -9.71 -31.82
CA PRO A 657 31.51 -9.20 -31.59
C PRO A 657 31.88 -8.20 -32.69
N THR A 658 32.45 -7.07 -32.27
CA THR A 658 32.86 -5.99 -33.17
C THR A 658 33.84 -6.51 -34.23
N GLY A 659 33.69 -6.04 -35.48
CA GLY A 659 34.51 -6.48 -36.62
C GLY A 659 36.04 -6.36 -36.42
N GLY A 660 36.49 -5.64 -35.39
CA GLY A 660 37.90 -5.58 -34.98
C GLY A 660 38.44 -6.87 -34.36
N ALA A 661 37.62 -7.66 -33.65
CA ALA A 661 38.07 -8.92 -33.03
C ALA A 661 38.29 -10.03 -34.08
N VAL A 662 37.43 -10.07 -35.10
CA VAL A 662 37.52 -11.05 -36.20
C VAL A 662 38.73 -10.75 -37.11
N ALA A 663 39.04 -9.47 -37.34
CA ALA A 663 40.23 -9.07 -38.09
C ALA A 663 41.53 -9.43 -37.33
N GLY A 664 41.58 -9.23 -36.01
CA GLY A 664 42.75 -9.57 -35.18
C GLY A 664 43.08 -11.07 -35.17
N ILE A 665 42.06 -11.93 -35.06
CA ILE A 665 42.24 -13.40 -35.07
C ILE A 665 42.69 -13.88 -36.46
N SER A 666 42.17 -13.29 -37.54
CA SER A 666 42.53 -13.63 -38.92
C SER A 666 44.02 -13.34 -39.22
N VAL A 667 44.52 -12.20 -38.74
CA VAL A 667 45.92 -11.79 -38.94
C VAL A 667 46.88 -12.63 -38.10
N ALA A 668 46.50 -12.95 -36.86
CA ALA A 668 47.31 -13.82 -36.00
C ALA A 668 47.43 -15.25 -36.56
N VAL A 669 46.32 -15.83 -37.04
CA VAL A 669 46.30 -17.19 -37.61
C VAL A 669 47.07 -17.26 -38.93
N THR A 670 46.98 -16.24 -39.79
CA THR A 670 47.75 -16.19 -41.04
C THR A 670 49.26 -16.00 -40.79
N LEU A 671 49.66 -15.20 -39.80
CA LEU A 671 51.07 -15.06 -39.40
C LEU A 671 51.65 -16.36 -38.82
N VAL A 672 50.90 -17.07 -37.99
CA VAL A 672 51.33 -18.36 -37.42
C VAL A 672 51.46 -19.43 -38.52
N LEU A 673 50.52 -19.48 -39.46
CA LEU A 673 50.60 -20.39 -40.62
C LEU A 673 51.79 -20.08 -41.53
N ALA A 674 52.05 -18.79 -41.81
CA ALA A 674 53.21 -18.38 -42.61
C ALA A 674 54.54 -18.75 -41.93
N ALA A 675 54.65 -18.55 -40.61
CA ALA A 675 55.83 -18.94 -39.84
C ALA A 675 56.03 -20.47 -39.80
N ALA A 676 54.95 -21.25 -39.69
CA ALA A 676 55.02 -22.71 -39.71
C ALA A 676 55.45 -23.24 -41.09
N ILE A 677 54.94 -22.66 -42.19
CA ILE A 677 55.34 -23.02 -43.56
C ILE A 677 56.81 -22.65 -43.81
N ALA A 678 57.25 -21.45 -43.40
CA ALA A 678 58.64 -21.05 -43.50
C ALA A 678 59.58 -21.96 -42.67
N GLY A 679 59.14 -22.36 -41.47
CA GLY A 679 59.85 -23.33 -40.61
C GLY A 679 59.94 -24.72 -41.24
N ALA A 680 58.88 -25.19 -41.90
CA ALA A 680 58.87 -26.48 -42.61
C ALA A 680 59.78 -26.46 -43.85
N ILE A 681 59.80 -25.35 -44.60
CA ILE A 681 60.70 -25.18 -45.76
C ILE A 681 62.16 -25.09 -45.29
N TYR A 682 62.45 -24.36 -44.21
CA TYR A 682 63.79 -24.31 -43.63
C TYR A 682 64.23 -25.66 -43.04
N GLY A 683 63.31 -26.38 -42.41
CA GLY A 683 63.53 -27.73 -41.88
C GLY A 683 63.85 -28.74 -42.97
N THR A 684 63.09 -28.75 -44.06
CA THR A 684 63.33 -29.64 -45.21
C THR A 684 64.59 -29.27 -46.00
N TRP A 685 64.96 -27.99 -46.07
CA TRP A 685 66.24 -27.55 -46.64
C TRP A 685 67.43 -27.96 -45.78
N ARG A 686 67.30 -27.93 -44.44
CA ARG A 686 68.34 -28.34 -43.48
C ARG A 686 68.47 -29.86 -43.35
N TYR A 687 67.37 -30.61 -43.50
CA TYR A 687 67.35 -32.08 -43.43
C TYR A 687 67.96 -32.75 -44.67
N LYS A 688 67.99 -32.06 -45.82
CA LYS A 688 68.66 -32.53 -47.04
C LYS A 688 70.20 -32.50 -46.98
N ASN A 689 70.80 -31.90 -45.94
CA ASN A 689 72.25 -31.66 -45.84
C ASN A 689 72.95 -32.31 -44.64
N ARG A 690 72.34 -33.26 -43.92
CA ARG A 690 73.04 -34.06 -42.89
C ARG A 690 72.64 -35.52 -42.93
N GLY A 691 73.63 -36.38 -43.18
CA GLY A 691 73.52 -37.83 -43.29
C GLY A 691 73.24 -38.54 -41.96
N TYR A 692 72.82 -39.79 -42.13
CA TYR A 692 72.36 -40.76 -41.15
C TYR A 692 73.26 -40.96 -39.91
N GLN A 693 72.62 -41.13 -38.74
CA GLN A 693 73.12 -41.99 -37.67
C GLN A 693 71.97 -42.61 -36.86
N GLU A 694 72.20 -43.85 -36.48
CA GLU A 694 71.31 -44.89 -35.94
C GLU A 694 71.08 -44.73 -34.42
N VAL A 695 69.93 -45.18 -33.89
CA VAL A 695 69.66 -45.23 -32.43
C VAL A 695 69.12 -46.61 -32.04
N GLN A 696 69.85 -47.26 -31.13
CA GLN A 696 69.54 -48.52 -30.44
C GLN A 696 68.60 -48.34 -29.23
N SER A 697 67.79 -49.35 -28.96
CA SER A 697 67.03 -49.59 -27.71
C SER A 697 67.87 -50.37 -26.69
N PRO A 698 67.58 -50.29 -25.37
CA PRO A 698 66.99 -51.45 -24.62
C PRO A 698 66.03 -51.04 -23.45
N SER A 699 64.83 -51.64 -23.27
CA SER A 699 64.43 -52.89 -22.54
C SER A 699 64.24 -52.73 -21.00
N CYS A 700 63.02 -52.85 -20.44
CA CYS A 700 62.37 -54.04 -19.78
C CYS A 700 62.36 -53.89 -18.21
N LEU A 701 61.48 -54.42 -17.33
CA LEU A 701 60.65 -55.65 -17.17
C LEU A 701 59.48 -55.35 -16.16
N VAL A 702 58.21 -55.81 -16.33
CA VAL A 702 57.57 -57.13 -15.99
C VAL A 702 57.41 -57.35 -14.46
N GLU A 703 56.26 -57.71 -13.85
CA GLU A 703 55.38 -58.92 -13.93
C GLU A 703 54.06 -58.62 -13.15
N GLU A 704 52.82 -58.88 -13.61
CA GLU A 704 52.02 -60.16 -13.64
C GLU A 704 51.87 -60.88 -12.28
N GLN A 705 50.77 -61.51 -11.86
CA GLN A 705 49.46 -61.90 -12.43
C GLN A 705 48.56 -62.36 -11.24
N GLY A 706 47.24 -62.11 -11.24
CA GLY A 706 46.20 -63.16 -11.42
C GLY A 706 45.62 -63.68 -10.09
N SER A 707 44.39 -64.19 -9.93
CA SER A 707 43.21 -64.39 -10.79
C SER A 707 42.14 -65.10 -9.92
N TYR A 708 40.87 -64.63 -9.98
CA TYR A 708 39.56 -65.34 -9.87
C TYR A 708 39.28 -66.37 -8.73
N GLY A 709 38.09 -66.52 -8.14
CA GLY A 709 36.76 -65.94 -8.35
C GLY A 709 35.67 -66.71 -7.54
N SER A 710 34.51 -66.06 -7.29
CA SER A 710 33.14 -66.62 -7.09
C SER A 710 32.88 -67.60 -5.91
N THR A 711 31.75 -67.75 -5.20
CA THR A 711 30.38 -67.18 -5.09
C THR A 711 29.79 -67.77 -3.79
N THR A 712 28.92 -67.09 -3.04
CA THR A 712 27.58 -67.54 -2.57
C THR A 712 27.00 -66.72 -1.41
N MET A 713 25.69 -66.53 -1.49
CA MET A 713 24.73 -65.86 -0.60
C MET A 713 24.63 -66.43 0.82
N SER A 714 24.27 -65.61 1.82
CA SER A 714 22.92 -65.63 2.45
C SER A 714 22.82 -64.82 3.77
N LEU A 715 21.69 -64.11 3.85
CA LEU A 715 20.82 -63.77 5.00
C LEU A 715 21.33 -63.30 6.38
N GLY A 716 20.66 -62.24 6.85
CA GLY A 716 20.29 -61.99 8.26
C GLY A 716 21.38 -61.31 9.09
N THR A 717 21.14 -60.33 9.95
CA THR A 717 19.98 -60.01 10.79
C THR A 717 20.19 -58.62 11.45
N SER A 718 19.11 -57.87 11.60
CA SER A 718 18.64 -57.21 12.84
C SER A 718 19.58 -56.32 13.69
N SER A 719 19.07 -55.10 13.93
CA SER A 719 19.08 -54.32 15.19
C SER A 719 20.40 -53.84 15.80
N ALA A 720 20.60 -52.51 15.77
CA ALA A 720 20.44 -51.65 16.95
C ALA A 720 20.04 -50.24 16.49
#